data_AF-A0A2T5CC62-F1
#
_entry.id   AF-A0A2T5CC62-F1
#
_cell.length_a   1.000
_cell.length_b   1.000
_cell.length_c   1.000
_cell.angle_alpha   90.00
_cell.angle_beta   90.00
_cell.angle_gamma   90.00
#
_symmetry.space_group_name_H-M   'P 1'
#
loop_
_entity.id
_entity.type
_entity.pdbx_description
1 polymer ?
#
loop_
_entity_poly.entity_id
_entity_poly.type
_entity_poly.pdbx_seq_one_letter_code
_entity_poly.pdbx_strand_id
1 'polypeptide(L)'
;MPGLFEKLLSSFSSWFSMLFAKHCIEPCHHAPLRRATSPLADLNTMPVFSCQPLAAVSRRCPRLGRLRWAVSAESVWSLSIAFWIMFGVPAAFVLVFGGGPALALEMSLRQYPQREQVELRLPVDISTTSTVPLVRRVEGQVVRLDLPGVSQSELADLDLPSPAGARLLTAFLREPTGLLVRTSTEAFGFVSQFNPSTGLLLVDFFPDSLGNRWRETAPRQASPSAPPTLQARPGPSSERVPEPSEVPTTSPPEPSAVAPSPPSQTRTATEPSGTPDQRIVPRVEPSPEGVTEEVRRPLQERPGDEAVAPISMAALIPADSEETPQIRAPIRSVAPAQVDSPDPDTAPSRIQAQAPGAIRSPISRVGPEQSVPVAPVAERSVERQAESPSEPPAEPVTVPPDVARPPEPLMRQPIVRQPVAEAETEHEEDAEPASGVEAVPEPTPFSSPSIPERAEDPDKQHQRLLAAARAAMMNSEFDVAIDALRVLSNIPDLSDTAREEVLYNIGDALFGLHQDELADNFGPIAHAYERAMNFNPKSRRTPLALRNLGVLHLRVNNLPEAKAYFNVLKRDYPHDPVVPTTEYYLGQFFLERGDYDQAADYFQIVVQNHPEHSIAQQSSVGLSKALNALGYDEQAFQVMDFMEKRWPRYYIDEPELLELAGIIALRVNALESAKQRLLTYYNLIPDTPDADMLLARIGDIYLLSGQPDPAKRVFERAAKLFPDEEGGLIAKMRLVEGGIHDEPSLDDIFAIRRAAEVYSEIISKHPDSPLAAVATIKLAIWQIWNNRLEDSLMVVSEFLENQPNHSLVPKALEVGVEAFTQLVERNAADGRYPEILEQWRENVFLHDLLDDLSPSTQLGLAMAYWTAGEMEQAIALARPYLREDTPKELQIAALELILGIFLEQQEWARIVDLAPFREELPEAQRRELTYSVALAMENLGRSEEARPLWRGLAEDLGLSDAQRGYSLYFLARTAMQEEDFERVYLYAQEALSLLLLDREDPGKIRDAVTWLTQVTGRTGRLQEALAWALELDQLIDRSDPDWSMSRYRLAQLYQRAQNHAEWKAVLENLKAEDPQGLYGRLAASALQGRTLEDSAGRFF
;
A
#
# COMPACT_ATOMS: atom_id res chain seq x y z
N MET A 1 21.84 -1.63 -46.84
CA MET A 1 20.90 -1.50 -45.71
C MET A 1 21.44 -1.87 -44.31
N PRO A 2 22.76 -2.01 -43.99
CA PRO A 2 23.15 -2.24 -42.58
C PRO A 2 23.07 -0.97 -41.71
N GLY A 3 23.55 0.18 -42.21
CA GLY A 3 23.68 1.41 -41.41
C GLY A 3 22.38 2.12 -41.01
N LEU A 4 21.22 1.63 -41.47
CA LEU A 4 19.90 2.08 -40.99
C LEU A 4 19.53 1.36 -39.68
N PHE A 5 19.97 0.10 -39.54
CA PHE A 5 19.76 -0.73 -38.36
C PHE A 5 20.60 -0.27 -37.17
N GLU A 6 21.89 0.03 -37.40
CA GLU A 6 22.77 0.62 -36.38
C GLU A 6 22.24 1.99 -35.89
N LYS A 7 21.66 2.79 -36.79
CA LYS A 7 21.03 4.06 -36.43
C LYS A 7 19.80 3.86 -35.54
N LEU A 8 18.87 2.97 -35.91
CA LEU A 8 17.71 2.65 -35.08
C LEU A 8 18.11 2.17 -33.68
N LEU A 9 19.07 1.25 -33.57
CA LEU A 9 19.61 0.77 -32.28
C LEU A 9 20.23 1.91 -31.45
N SER A 10 21.03 2.78 -32.07
CA SER A 10 21.62 3.94 -31.40
C SER A 10 20.57 4.95 -30.93
N SER A 11 19.53 5.18 -31.75
CA SER A 11 18.39 6.04 -31.40
C SER A 11 17.62 5.46 -30.21
N PHE A 12 17.35 4.15 -30.20
CA PHE A 12 16.70 3.47 -29.08
C PHE A 12 17.47 3.59 -27.77
N SER A 13 18.80 3.42 -27.78
CA SER A 13 19.63 3.63 -26.57
C SER A 13 19.59 5.08 -26.07
N SER A 14 19.56 6.06 -26.98
CA SER A 14 19.40 7.48 -26.63
C SER A 14 17.97 7.82 -26.16
N TRP A 15 16.97 7.09 -26.64
CA TRP A 15 15.56 7.30 -26.35
C TRP A 15 15.15 6.70 -25.00
N PHE A 16 15.59 5.47 -24.68
CA PHE A 16 15.48 4.89 -23.34
C PHE A 16 16.15 5.82 -22.30
N SER A 17 17.35 6.29 -22.61
CA SER A 17 18.05 7.28 -21.78
C SER A 17 17.25 8.58 -21.60
N MET A 18 16.45 9.01 -22.58
CA MET A 18 15.64 10.23 -22.50
C MET A 18 14.32 10.09 -21.72
N LEU A 19 13.68 8.92 -21.71
CA LEU A 19 12.52 8.70 -20.83
C LEU A 19 12.95 8.61 -19.36
N PHE A 20 14.03 7.86 -19.06
CA PHE A 20 14.47 7.65 -17.68
C PHE A 20 15.21 8.85 -17.08
N ALA A 21 15.82 9.73 -17.88
CA ALA A 21 16.44 10.97 -17.39
C ALA A 21 15.44 12.07 -16.96
N LYS A 22 14.23 11.72 -16.50
CA LYS A 22 13.16 12.67 -16.16
C LYS A 22 12.55 12.56 -14.76
N HIS A 23 13.20 11.83 -13.84
CA HIS A 23 13.02 11.98 -12.39
C HIS A 23 14.39 12.13 -11.71
N CYS A 24 14.92 13.36 -11.62
CA CYS A 24 15.89 13.87 -10.60
C CYS A 24 16.57 15.20 -11.04
N ILE A 25 15.93 16.36 -10.86
CA ILE A 25 16.66 17.66 -10.82
C ILE A 25 16.06 18.60 -9.74
N GLU A 26 16.68 18.61 -8.56
CA GLU A 26 16.88 19.83 -7.77
C GLU A 26 18.39 19.99 -7.50
N PRO A 27 19.06 21.06 -8.00
CA PRO A 27 20.50 21.22 -7.84
C PRO A 27 20.85 22.21 -6.71
N CYS A 28 20.98 21.72 -5.48
CA CYS A 28 21.55 22.49 -4.37
C CYS A 28 23.06 22.73 -4.56
N HIS A 29 23.45 23.81 -5.24
CA HIS A 29 24.87 24.15 -5.41
C HIS A 29 25.44 24.97 -4.25
N HIS A 30 26.30 24.34 -3.44
CA HIS A 30 27.16 24.99 -2.44
C HIS A 30 28.14 26.02 -3.04
N ALA A 31 28.42 27.10 -2.29
CA ALA A 31 29.76 27.70 -2.11
C ALA A 31 29.75 28.73 -0.93
N PRO A 32 30.90 29.18 -0.40
CA PRO A 32 31.82 28.36 0.41
C PRO A 32 32.33 29.08 1.69
N LEU A 33 32.79 28.33 2.72
CA LEU A 33 33.52 28.93 3.85
C LEU A 33 34.73 28.11 4.35
N ARG A 34 35.92 28.67 4.10
CA ARG A 34 37.21 28.47 4.81
C ARG A 34 37.92 29.85 4.76
N ARG A 35 38.66 30.34 5.76
CA ARG A 35 39.28 29.69 6.93
C ARG A 35 39.66 30.73 8.02
N ALA A 36 39.55 30.32 9.30
CA ALA A 36 40.41 30.69 10.44
C ALA A 36 40.32 32.07 11.16
N THR A 37 40.81 32.01 12.42
CA THR A 37 41.20 33.08 13.39
C THR A 37 40.14 33.87 14.19
N SER A 38 40.21 33.67 15.52
CA SER A 38 39.72 34.50 16.64
C SER A 38 40.85 35.46 17.13
N PRO A 39 40.75 36.27 18.22
CA PRO A 39 39.73 36.36 19.30
C PRO A 39 39.35 37.80 19.78
N LEU A 40 38.65 37.89 20.93
CA LEU A 40 38.39 39.08 21.79
C LEU A 40 37.38 40.13 21.25
N ALA A 41 36.56 40.84 22.05
CA ALA A 41 36.13 40.65 23.46
C ALA A 41 34.89 41.54 23.81
N ASP A 42 34.20 41.18 24.90
CA ASP A 42 33.59 42.07 25.92
C ASP A 42 32.30 42.92 25.74
N LEU A 43 31.46 42.82 26.80
CA LEU A 43 30.58 43.83 27.46
C LEU A 43 29.13 44.19 26.99
N ASN A 44 28.19 43.80 27.86
CA ASN A 44 27.14 44.61 28.54
C ASN A 44 25.76 45.03 27.94
N THR A 45 24.71 44.37 28.46
CA THR A 45 23.50 44.91 29.15
C THR A 45 22.53 45.95 28.52
N MET A 46 21.31 45.47 28.18
CA MET A 46 19.97 46.08 28.51
C MET A 46 19.62 47.51 27.97
N PRO A 47 18.42 48.10 28.23
CA PRO A 47 17.11 47.67 27.70
C PRO A 47 16.23 48.82 27.10
N VAL A 48 15.08 48.45 26.50
CA VAL A 48 13.76 49.15 26.37
C VAL A 48 13.68 50.69 26.54
N PHE A 49 13.10 51.41 25.54
CA PHE A 49 12.04 52.45 25.72
C PHE A 49 11.33 52.85 24.39
N SER A 50 10.43 53.85 24.39
CA SER A 50 9.24 53.93 23.49
C SER A 50 8.79 55.33 23.00
N CYS A 51 7.84 55.37 22.05
CA CYS A 51 6.96 56.49 21.60
C CYS A 51 7.60 57.54 20.64
N GLN A 52 6.95 58.03 19.56
CA GLN A 52 5.69 58.85 19.42
C GLN A 52 5.79 60.26 20.06
N PRO A 53 5.03 61.32 19.64
CA PRO A 53 3.74 61.32 18.91
C PRO A 53 3.54 62.46 17.86
N LEU A 54 2.31 62.63 17.35
CA LEU A 54 1.60 63.94 17.39
C LEU A 54 0.07 63.77 17.24
N ALA A 55 -0.72 64.73 17.74
CA ALA A 55 -2.19 64.64 17.85
C ALA A 55 -2.88 66.02 17.88
N ALA A 56 -4.21 66.07 17.72
CA ALA A 56 -5.06 67.25 17.92
C ALA A 56 -6.42 66.87 18.55
N VAL A 57 -7.00 67.75 19.39
CA VAL A 57 -8.02 67.39 20.41
C VAL A 57 -8.98 68.56 20.72
N SER A 58 -10.21 68.25 21.20
CA SER A 58 -11.17 69.12 21.97
C SER A 58 -12.14 70.04 21.17
N ARG A 59 -13.34 70.46 21.66
CA ARG A 59 -14.11 70.23 22.94
C ARG A 59 -15.61 70.68 22.84
N ARG A 60 -16.49 70.02 23.64
CA ARG A 60 -17.73 70.53 24.33
C ARG A 60 -19.04 70.88 23.58
N CYS A 61 -20.14 70.61 24.29
CA CYS A 61 -21.57 70.98 24.10
C CYS A 61 -21.94 72.25 24.96
N PRO A 62 -23.21 72.78 25.08
CA PRO A 62 -24.52 72.20 24.72
C PRO A 62 -25.69 73.13 24.22
N ARG A 63 -26.77 72.47 23.74
CA ARG A 63 -28.24 72.80 23.79
C ARG A 63 -28.75 74.25 23.57
N LEU A 64 -29.50 74.47 22.47
CA LEU A 64 -30.98 74.75 22.42
C LEU A 64 -31.42 75.33 21.05
N GLY A 65 -32.50 74.83 20.42
CA GLY A 65 -33.14 75.56 19.29
C GLY A 65 -33.99 74.79 18.26
N ARG A 66 -35.31 74.68 18.52
CA ARG A 66 -36.46 74.69 17.58
C ARG A 66 -36.42 74.04 16.16
N LEU A 67 -37.41 73.14 15.98
CA LEU A 67 -38.33 72.96 14.82
C LEU A 67 -37.81 72.56 13.42
N ARG A 68 -38.42 71.47 12.93
CA ARG A 68 -39.06 71.28 11.60
C ARG A 68 -38.43 71.97 10.39
N TRP A 69 -37.93 71.17 9.46
CA TRP A 69 -38.44 71.21 8.08
C TRP A 69 -39.06 69.84 7.75
N ALA A 70 -40.10 69.84 6.93
CA ALA A 70 -40.74 68.65 6.40
C ALA A 70 -40.89 68.81 4.88
N VAL A 71 -40.72 67.73 4.14
CA VAL A 71 -41.09 67.63 2.72
C VAL A 71 -41.87 66.33 2.56
N SER A 72 -43.06 66.42 1.97
CA SER A 72 -44.02 65.31 1.92
C SER A 72 -44.93 65.42 0.69
N ALA A 73 -44.87 64.39 -0.16
CA ALA A 73 -45.87 63.95 -1.15
C ALA A 73 -45.43 62.53 -1.56
N GLU A 74 -46.19 61.43 -1.44
CA GLU A 74 -47.63 61.11 -1.63
C GLU A 74 -48.08 60.99 -3.09
N SER A 75 -49.04 60.07 -3.33
CA SER A 75 -49.52 59.50 -4.61
C SER A 75 -48.66 58.31 -5.08
N VAL A 76 -49.18 57.13 -5.48
CA VAL A 76 -50.54 56.62 -5.76
C VAL A 76 -50.59 55.18 -5.19
N TRP A 77 -51.54 54.74 -4.34
CA TRP A 77 -52.85 54.10 -4.63
C TRP A 77 -52.84 53.04 -5.79
N SER A 78 -53.69 52.01 -5.87
CA SER A 78 -54.46 51.17 -4.92
C SER A 78 -55.22 50.08 -5.71
N LEU A 79 -55.42 48.89 -5.13
CA LEU A 79 -56.48 47.90 -5.43
C LEU A 79 -56.61 47.21 -6.81
N SER A 80 -56.73 45.87 -6.75
CA SER A 80 -57.77 45.11 -7.46
C SER A 80 -58.11 43.82 -6.70
N ILE A 81 -59.30 43.78 -6.10
CA ILE A 81 -59.79 42.75 -5.14
C ILE A 81 -61.33 42.67 -5.27
N ALA A 82 -62.00 41.52 -5.33
CA ALA A 82 -61.57 40.14 -5.64
C ALA A 82 -62.80 39.27 -5.99
N PHE A 83 -62.56 38.11 -6.61
CA PHE A 83 -63.49 36.99 -6.79
C PHE A 83 -62.64 35.70 -6.63
N TRP A 84 -62.91 34.74 -5.75
CA TRP A 84 -64.16 34.39 -5.08
C TRP A 84 -64.06 34.39 -3.54
N ILE A 85 -65.11 34.88 -2.86
CA ILE A 85 -65.57 34.33 -1.57
C ILE A 85 -67.06 34.04 -1.71
N MET A 86 -67.40 32.76 -1.92
CA MET A 86 -68.76 32.23 -1.90
C MET A 86 -68.72 30.82 -1.29
N PHE A 87 -69.73 30.48 -0.49
CA PHE A 87 -69.94 29.20 0.21
C PHE A 87 -69.02 28.85 1.41
N GLY A 88 -69.55 29.11 2.61
CA GLY A 88 -69.82 28.00 3.55
C GLY A 88 -68.80 27.64 4.64
N VAL A 89 -68.74 28.44 5.70
CA VAL A 89 -68.29 28.04 7.06
C VAL A 89 -69.41 27.15 7.68
N PRO A 90 -69.17 26.04 8.43
CA PRO A 90 -68.14 25.90 9.48
C PRO A 90 -67.36 24.55 9.66
N ALA A 91 -66.21 24.70 10.33
CA ALA A 91 -65.61 23.84 11.37
C ALA A 91 -64.91 22.48 11.06
N ALA A 92 -63.83 22.28 11.84
CA ALA A 92 -63.16 21.03 12.22
C ALA A 92 -62.34 20.23 11.18
N PHE A 93 -61.04 20.55 11.07
CA PHE A 93 -59.99 19.72 11.66
C PHE A 93 -58.70 20.56 11.89
N VAL A 94 -57.85 20.16 12.84
CA VAL A 94 -56.59 20.86 13.15
C VAL A 94 -55.42 20.19 12.46
N LEU A 95 -54.60 20.97 11.76
CA LEU A 95 -53.25 20.59 11.33
C LEU A 95 -52.31 21.79 11.54
N VAL A 96 -51.11 21.51 12.05
CA VAL A 96 -50.17 22.52 12.54
C VAL A 96 -49.01 22.69 11.56
N PHE A 97 -48.72 23.93 11.18
CA PHE A 97 -47.44 24.35 10.59
C PHE A 97 -47.05 25.71 11.18
N GLY A 98 -45.81 25.82 11.64
CA GLY A 98 -45.23 27.03 12.23
C GLY A 98 -43.88 26.70 12.86
N GLY A 99 -42.84 27.48 12.57
CA GLY A 99 -41.48 27.22 13.06
C GLY A 99 -41.34 27.41 14.57
N GLY A 100 -40.44 26.63 15.18
CA GLY A 100 -40.02 26.86 16.57
C GLY A 100 -39.19 28.14 16.71
N PRO A 101 -39.14 28.76 17.89
CA PRO A 101 -38.29 29.92 18.14
C PRO A 101 -36.81 29.52 18.15
N ALA A 102 -35.93 30.48 17.84
CA ALA A 102 -34.52 30.35 18.16
C ALA A 102 -34.36 30.23 19.69
N LEU A 103 -33.59 29.24 20.15
CA LEU A 103 -33.30 29.04 21.56
C LEU A 103 -32.29 30.09 22.04
N ALA A 104 -32.66 30.83 23.09
CA ALA A 104 -31.76 31.77 23.74
C ALA A 104 -30.71 31.04 24.60
N LEU A 105 -29.62 31.74 24.90
CA LEU A 105 -28.62 31.29 25.88
C LEU A 105 -29.28 31.23 27.28
N GLU A 106 -29.38 30.03 27.86
CA GLU A 106 -29.96 29.81 29.20
C GLU A 106 -28.92 29.23 30.17
N MET A 107 -28.95 29.65 31.45
CA MET A 107 -28.14 29.07 32.53
C MET A 107 -29.01 28.69 33.72
N SER A 108 -28.82 27.48 34.25
CA SER A 108 -29.49 26.99 35.46
C SER A 108 -28.49 26.36 36.45
N LEU A 109 -28.88 26.30 37.73
CA LEU A 109 -28.11 25.67 38.80
C LEU A 109 -28.99 24.64 39.51
N ARG A 110 -28.58 23.37 39.51
CA ARG A 110 -29.21 22.29 40.26
C ARG A 110 -28.32 21.86 41.43
N GLN A 111 -28.93 21.69 42.60
CA GLN A 111 -28.23 21.31 43.83
C GLN A 111 -28.62 19.88 44.21
N TYR A 112 -27.65 18.98 44.31
CA TYR A 112 -27.82 17.60 44.76
C TYR A 112 -27.08 17.40 46.10
N PRO A 113 -27.35 16.33 46.87
CA PRO A 113 -26.81 16.17 48.23
C PRO A 113 -25.27 16.18 48.35
N GLN A 114 -24.55 15.83 47.27
CA GLN A 114 -23.08 15.78 47.22
C GLN A 114 -22.43 16.51 46.01
N ARG A 115 -23.22 17.08 45.09
CA ARG A 115 -22.71 17.83 43.92
C ARG A 115 -23.62 18.99 43.54
N GLU A 116 -23.05 20.01 42.92
CA GLU A 116 -23.74 21.20 42.41
C GLU A 116 -23.50 21.30 40.90
N GLN A 117 -24.57 21.30 40.12
CA GLN A 117 -24.54 21.14 38.67
C GLN A 117 -24.98 22.45 37.99
N VAL A 118 -24.07 23.03 37.21
CA VAL A 118 -24.38 24.12 36.29
C VAL A 118 -24.85 23.50 34.98
N GLU A 119 -26.04 23.89 34.52
CA GLU A 119 -26.53 23.57 33.18
C GLU A 119 -26.50 24.85 32.34
N LEU A 120 -25.88 24.79 31.16
CA LEU A 120 -25.82 25.91 30.22
C LEU A 120 -26.28 25.43 28.84
N ARG A 121 -27.30 26.08 28.28
CA ARG A 121 -27.80 25.80 26.93
C ARG A 121 -27.34 26.89 25.98
N LEU A 122 -26.52 26.50 25.01
CA LEU A 122 -26.02 27.37 23.96
C LEU A 122 -27.02 27.45 22.79
N PRO A 123 -27.09 28.60 22.08
CA PRO A 123 -27.84 28.70 20.83
C PRO A 123 -27.26 27.74 19.78
N VAL A 124 -28.15 27.15 18.96
CA VAL A 124 -27.82 25.95 18.16
C VAL A 124 -26.85 26.23 17.01
N ASP A 125 -26.76 27.46 16.49
CA ASP A 125 -25.90 27.81 15.35
C ASP A 125 -24.39 27.58 15.59
N ILE A 126 -23.96 27.44 16.86
CA ILE A 126 -22.59 27.06 17.25
C ILE A 126 -22.20 25.68 16.68
N SER A 127 -23.16 24.84 16.26
CA SER A 127 -22.91 23.59 15.54
C SER A 127 -22.15 23.77 14.21
N THR A 128 -21.99 25.00 13.72
CA THR A 128 -21.22 25.32 12.50
C THR A 128 -19.75 25.71 12.75
N THR A 129 -19.37 25.96 14.00
CA THR A 129 -17.98 26.23 14.41
C THR A 129 -17.39 25.02 15.12
N SER A 130 -16.23 24.54 14.67
CA SER A 130 -15.55 23.33 15.17
C SER A 130 -14.93 23.44 16.58
N THR A 131 -15.40 24.40 17.39
CA THR A 131 -14.82 24.77 18.69
C THR A 131 -15.75 24.37 19.83
N VAL A 132 -15.41 23.29 20.53
CA VAL A 132 -16.11 22.82 21.74
C VAL A 132 -15.90 23.83 22.89
N PRO A 133 -16.93 24.15 23.72
CA PRO A 133 -16.75 24.97 24.91
C PRO A 133 -15.80 24.32 25.91
N LEU A 134 -14.82 25.09 26.39
CA LEU A 134 -13.74 24.59 27.24
C LEU A 134 -13.97 24.98 28.71
N VAL A 135 -13.99 23.98 29.59
CA VAL A 135 -14.13 24.17 31.04
C VAL A 135 -12.79 23.90 31.70
N ARG A 136 -12.22 24.90 32.38
CA ARG A 136 -10.91 24.78 33.02
C ARG A 136 -10.82 25.56 34.32
N ARG A 137 -10.07 25.04 35.29
CA ARG A 137 -9.66 25.81 36.47
C ARG A 137 -8.60 26.83 36.06
N VAL A 138 -8.67 28.03 36.63
CA VAL A 138 -7.74 29.15 36.34
C VAL A 138 -7.08 29.66 37.60
N GLU A 139 -7.80 29.64 38.73
CA GLU A 139 -7.26 29.95 40.06
C GLU A 139 -7.66 28.87 41.07
N GLY A 140 -7.09 28.94 42.28
CA GLY A 140 -7.43 28.06 43.39
C GLY A 140 -8.94 27.93 43.65
N GLN A 141 -9.72 29.00 43.48
CA GLN A 141 -11.18 29.03 43.72
C GLN A 141 -12.02 29.44 42.49
N VAL A 142 -11.48 29.31 41.27
CA VAL A 142 -12.14 29.81 40.05
C VAL A 142 -12.02 28.83 38.88
N VAL A 143 -13.16 28.46 38.32
CA VAL A 143 -13.30 27.74 37.04
C VAL A 143 -13.83 28.69 35.98
N ARG A 144 -13.24 28.67 34.79
CA ARG A 144 -13.62 29.43 33.61
C ARG A 144 -14.31 28.51 32.61
N LEU A 145 -15.43 29.01 32.09
CA LEU A 145 -16.20 28.46 30.99
C LEU A 145 -15.88 29.33 29.77
N ASP A 146 -14.95 28.87 28.94
CA ASP A 146 -14.64 29.51 27.65
C ASP A 146 -15.72 29.08 26.63
N LEU A 147 -16.49 30.06 26.11
CA LEU A 147 -17.70 29.82 25.32
C LEU A 147 -17.54 30.39 23.89
N PRO A 148 -16.79 29.72 23.01
CA PRO A 148 -16.62 30.15 21.63
C PRO A 148 -17.96 30.13 20.88
N GLY A 149 -18.16 31.09 19.97
CA GLY A 149 -19.40 31.26 19.22
C GLY A 149 -20.46 32.14 19.91
N VAL A 150 -20.40 32.32 21.24
CA VAL A 150 -21.33 33.19 21.98
C VAL A 150 -20.88 34.66 21.91
N SER A 151 -21.79 35.57 21.53
CA SER A 151 -21.49 37.01 21.46
C SER A 151 -21.47 37.68 22.84
N GLN A 152 -20.78 38.83 22.94
CA GLN A 152 -20.77 39.64 24.17
C GLN A 152 -22.16 40.21 24.52
N SER A 153 -23.05 40.37 23.53
CA SER A 153 -24.46 40.70 23.72
C SER A 153 -25.22 39.57 24.43
N GLU A 154 -25.12 38.33 23.92
CA GLU A 154 -25.80 37.18 24.53
C GLU A 154 -25.27 36.88 25.93
N LEU A 155 -23.97 37.02 26.16
CA LEU A 155 -23.37 36.93 27.49
C LEU A 155 -23.85 38.03 28.45
N ALA A 156 -24.12 39.24 27.96
CA ALA A 156 -24.64 40.34 28.77
C ALA A 156 -26.12 40.14 29.14
N ASP A 157 -26.92 39.67 28.18
CA ASP A 157 -28.36 39.44 28.34
C ASP A 157 -28.71 38.11 29.04
N LEU A 158 -27.75 37.19 29.19
CA LEU A 158 -27.90 35.94 29.95
C LEU A 158 -28.28 36.19 31.42
N ASP A 159 -29.46 35.74 31.85
CA ASP A 159 -29.82 35.68 33.27
C ASP A 159 -28.94 34.66 34.03
N LEU A 160 -28.25 35.12 35.07
CA LEU A 160 -27.39 34.28 35.91
C LEU A 160 -28.17 33.79 37.15
N PRO A 161 -28.22 32.47 37.43
CA PRO A 161 -28.91 31.94 38.60
C PRO A 161 -28.21 32.37 39.89
N SER A 162 -28.99 32.66 40.94
CA SER A 162 -28.41 33.01 42.24
C SER A 162 -27.80 31.78 42.93
N PRO A 163 -26.55 31.81 43.40
CA PRO A 163 -25.96 30.74 44.20
C PRO A 163 -26.46 30.74 45.67
N ALA A 164 -27.49 31.52 46.01
CA ALA A 164 -28.06 31.53 47.36
C ALA A 164 -28.60 30.15 47.76
N GLY A 165 -27.94 29.51 48.75
CA GLY A 165 -28.25 28.15 49.23
C GLY A 165 -27.26 27.08 48.75
N ALA A 166 -26.40 27.40 47.79
CA ALA A 166 -25.27 26.54 47.41
C ALA A 166 -24.27 26.42 48.57
N ARG A 167 -23.64 25.25 48.67
CA ARG A 167 -22.59 24.90 49.64
C ARG A 167 -21.19 25.14 49.04
N LEU A 168 -21.04 24.89 47.73
CA LEU A 168 -19.76 24.95 47.05
C LEU A 168 -19.62 26.15 46.12
N LEU A 169 -20.63 26.49 45.33
CA LEU A 169 -20.59 27.64 44.42
C LEU A 169 -20.93 28.96 45.14
N THR A 170 -20.16 30.02 44.89
CA THR A 170 -20.28 31.31 45.60
C THR A 170 -20.64 32.49 44.70
N ALA A 171 -20.21 32.49 43.44
CA ALA A 171 -20.53 33.55 42.48
C ALA A 171 -20.42 33.07 41.03
N PHE A 172 -21.22 33.69 40.16
CA PHE A 172 -21.06 33.64 38.70
C PHE A 172 -20.73 35.05 38.20
N LEU A 173 -19.73 35.18 37.34
CA LEU A 173 -19.27 36.45 36.76
C LEU A 173 -19.19 36.32 35.23
N ARG A 174 -19.51 37.40 34.52
CA ARG A 174 -19.41 37.47 33.05
C ARG A 174 -18.03 37.95 32.62
N GLU A 175 -17.46 37.33 31.58
CA GLU A 175 -16.22 37.78 30.94
C GLU A 175 -16.43 38.00 29.42
N PRO A 176 -15.54 38.74 28.73
CA PRO A 176 -15.72 39.10 27.31
C PRO A 176 -15.71 37.93 26.30
N THR A 177 -15.54 36.69 26.78
CA THR A 177 -15.35 35.44 26.01
C THR A 177 -15.94 34.20 26.72
N GLY A 178 -16.72 34.39 27.80
CA GLY A 178 -17.16 33.28 28.64
C GLY A 178 -17.68 33.69 30.01
N LEU A 179 -17.70 32.74 30.95
CA LEU A 179 -18.15 32.92 32.33
C LEU A 179 -17.10 32.43 33.34
N LEU A 180 -17.03 33.06 34.51
CA LEU A 180 -16.30 32.54 35.67
C LEU A 180 -17.26 32.02 36.74
N VAL A 181 -16.99 30.83 37.22
CA VAL A 181 -17.63 30.19 38.37
C VAL A 181 -16.65 30.24 39.55
N ARG A 182 -17.06 30.83 40.68
CA ARG A 182 -16.27 30.86 41.92
C ARG A 182 -16.78 29.84 42.93
N THR A 183 -15.87 29.23 43.67
CA THR A 183 -16.17 28.26 44.74
C THR A 183 -16.00 28.87 46.14
N SER A 184 -16.39 28.13 47.18
CA SER A 184 -16.21 28.49 48.60
C SER A 184 -14.88 27.99 49.19
N THR A 185 -14.24 27.02 48.53
CA THR A 185 -12.94 26.44 48.92
C THR A 185 -12.12 26.08 47.69
N GLU A 186 -10.83 25.78 47.88
CA GLU A 186 -9.97 25.20 46.84
C GLU A 186 -10.12 23.66 46.76
N ALA A 187 -10.84 23.06 47.71
CA ALA A 187 -10.98 21.62 47.91
C ALA A 187 -12.18 21.09 47.13
N PHE A 188 -12.11 21.19 45.80
CA PHE A 188 -13.14 20.72 44.90
C PHE A 188 -12.59 20.09 43.62
N GLY A 189 -13.35 19.14 43.10
CA GLY A 189 -13.25 18.65 41.73
C GLY A 189 -14.42 19.19 40.90
N PHE A 190 -14.26 19.11 39.57
CA PHE A 190 -15.35 19.33 38.64
C PHE A 190 -15.25 18.37 37.45
N VAL A 191 -16.39 18.05 36.83
CA VAL A 191 -16.48 17.28 35.59
C VAL A 191 -17.41 18.02 34.63
N SER A 192 -17.00 18.19 33.38
CA SER A 192 -17.78 18.85 32.34
C SER A 192 -18.13 17.89 31.20
N GLN A 193 -19.39 17.93 30.74
CA GLN A 193 -19.88 17.18 29.60
C GLN A 193 -20.61 18.12 28.64
N PHE A 194 -20.28 18.08 27.35
CA PHE A 194 -20.96 18.86 26.31
C PHE A 194 -21.63 17.94 25.30
N ASN A 195 -22.89 18.24 24.96
CA ASN A 195 -23.62 17.56 23.89
C ASN A 195 -23.81 18.51 22.69
N PRO A 196 -23.05 18.35 21.60
CA PRO A 196 -23.14 19.20 20.42
C PRO A 196 -24.52 19.19 19.74
N SER A 197 -25.27 18.08 19.78
CA SER A 197 -26.56 17.98 19.09
C SER A 197 -27.71 18.68 19.80
N THR A 198 -27.49 19.13 21.05
CA THR A 198 -28.48 19.86 21.86
C THR A 198 -27.96 21.18 22.42
N GLY A 199 -26.72 21.57 22.09
CA GLY A 199 -26.06 22.77 22.65
C GLY A 199 -25.88 22.75 24.17
N LEU A 200 -26.00 21.59 24.83
CA LEU A 200 -26.07 21.51 26.30
C LEU A 200 -24.70 21.23 26.90
N LEU A 201 -24.20 22.16 27.70
CA LEU A 201 -23.04 21.99 28.57
C LEU A 201 -23.51 21.75 30.01
N LEU A 202 -23.07 20.64 30.60
CA LEU A 202 -23.25 20.30 32.01
C LEU A 202 -21.89 20.38 32.72
N VAL A 203 -21.84 21.03 33.89
CA VAL A 203 -20.64 21.08 34.73
C VAL A 203 -21.01 20.75 36.17
N ASP A 204 -20.60 19.58 36.63
CA ASP A 204 -20.76 19.12 38.00
C ASP A 204 -19.57 19.54 38.85
N PHE A 205 -19.83 20.21 39.98
CA PHE A 205 -18.86 20.57 41.01
C PHE A 205 -19.10 19.73 42.27
N PHE A 206 -18.04 19.21 42.89
CA PHE A 206 -18.15 18.38 44.09
C PHE A 206 -16.97 18.61 45.06
N PRO A 207 -17.15 18.41 46.38
CA PRO A 207 -16.05 18.52 47.34
C PRO A 207 -14.99 17.45 47.11
N ASP A 208 -13.72 17.85 47.06
CA ASP A 208 -12.57 16.95 46.92
C ASP A 208 -11.35 17.50 47.68
N SER A 209 -10.84 16.71 48.63
CA SER A 209 -9.66 17.07 49.43
C SER A 209 -8.36 17.17 48.61
N LEU A 210 -8.31 16.53 47.43
CA LEU A 210 -7.18 16.61 46.52
C LEU A 210 -7.23 17.84 45.61
N GLY A 211 -8.39 18.51 45.50
CA GLY A 211 -8.58 19.73 44.72
C GLY A 211 -7.58 20.85 45.04
N ASN A 212 -7.09 20.93 46.29
CA ASN A 212 -6.04 21.88 46.71
C ASN A 212 -4.67 21.68 46.03
N ARG A 213 -4.46 20.56 45.32
CA ARG A 213 -3.16 20.17 44.74
C ARG A 213 -3.03 20.46 43.24
N TRP A 214 -4.06 21.03 42.63
CA TRP A 214 -4.11 21.32 41.19
C TRP A 214 -3.04 22.33 40.75
N ARG A 215 -2.52 22.16 39.53
CA ARG A 215 -1.60 23.09 38.84
C ARG A 215 -1.94 23.12 37.35
N GLU A 216 -1.79 24.27 36.71
CA GLU A 216 -2.02 24.42 35.27
C GLU A 216 -0.90 23.76 34.44
N THR A 217 -1.26 22.95 33.46
CA THR A 217 -0.36 22.38 32.45
C THR A 217 -0.45 23.21 31.16
N ALA A 218 0.69 23.69 30.66
CA ALA A 218 0.75 24.54 29.47
C ALA A 218 0.16 23.84 28.22
N PRO A 219 -0.57 24.56 27.35
CA PRO A 219 -1.20 23.97 26.17
C PRO A 219 -0.16 23.56 25.12
N ARG A 220 -0.32 22.35 24.56
CA ARG A 220 0.39 21.93 23.34
C ARG A 220 -0.14 22.72 22.14
N GLN A 221 0.74 23.10 21.22
CA GLN A 221 0.35 23.64 19.93
C GLN A 221 -0.24 22.52 19.06
N ALA A 222 -1.23 22.86 18.23
CA ALA A 222 -1.87 21.91 17.32
C ALA A 222 -1.06 21.76 16.02
N SER A 223 -0.80 20.51 15.64
CA SER A 223 -0.32 20.15 14.30
C SER A 223 -1.46 20.21 13.26
N PRO A 224 -1.18 20.44 11.98
CA PRO A 224 -2.20 20.56 10.94
C PRO A 224 -2.96 19.25 10.67
N SER A 225 -4.18 19.38 10.15
CA SER A 225 -5.13 18.29 9.92
C SER A 225 -4.81 17.42 8.70
N ALA A 226 -4.94 16.11 8.85
CA ALA A 226 -4.96 15.12 7.76
C ALA A 226 -6.29 15.17 6.95
N PRO A 227 -6.32 14.66 5.70
CA PRO A 227 -7.52 14.62 4.85
C PRO A 227 -8.60 13.64 5.35
N PRO A 228 -9.86 13.78 4.91
CA PRO A 228 -11.00 13.00 5.42
C PRO A 228 -10.98 11.53 4.97
N THR A 229 -11.11 10.61 5.93
CA THR A 229 -11.22 9.16 5.68
C THR A 229 -12.58 8.78 5.09
N LEU A 230 -12.61 7.69 4.33
CA LEU A 230 -13.77 7.19 3.58
C LEU A 230 -14.96 6.76 4.47
N GLN A 231 -16.16 6.81 3.88
CA GLN A 231 -17.40 6.38 4.53
C GLN A 231 -17.40 4.87 4.81
N ALA A 232 -17.78 4.47 6.02
CA ALA A 232 -18.00 3.07 6.36
C ALA A 232 -19.18 2.48 5.57
N ARG A 233 -18.99 1.28 5.00
CA ARG A 233 -20.08 0.51 4.37
C ARG A 233 -21.03 -0.03 5.46
N PRO A 234 -22.36 -0.06 5.23
CA PRO A 234 -23.29 -0.70 6.17
C PRO A 234 -23.09 -2.22 6.19
N GLY A 235 -23.14 -2.81 7.39
CA GLY A 235 -23.13 -4.26 7.58
C GLY A 235 -24.43 -4.93 7.08
N PRO A 236 -24.40 -6.25 6.81
CA PRO A 236 -25.55 -6.98 6.29
C PRO A 236 -26.73 -7.00 7.28
N SER A 237 -27.95 -6.88 6.75
CA SER A 237 -29.18 -6.83 7.56
C SER A 237 -29.62 -8.24 7.98
N SER A 238 -29.77 -8.48 9.29
CA SER A 238 -30.44 -9.68 9.78
C SER A 238 -31.94 -9.62 9.50
N GLU A 239 -32.46 -10.62 8.81
CA GLU A 239 -33.88 -10.69 8.43
C GLU A 239 -34.76 -11.12 9.61
N ARG A 240 -35.96 -10.52 9.76
CA ARG A 240 -36.85 -10.78 10.90
C ARG A 240 -37.70 -12.03 10.67
N VAL A 241 -37.51 -13.03 11.53
CA VAL A 241 -38.48 -14.13 11.72
C VAL A 241 -39.76 -13.58 12.38
N PRO A 242 -40.96 -13.86 11.85
CA PRO A 242 -42.23 -13.51 12.51
C PRO A 242 -42.70 -14.59 13.49
N GLU A 243 -43.42 -14.19 14.53
CA GLU A 243 -44.05 -15.10 15.51
C GLU A 243 -45.27 -15.84 14.92
N PRO A 244 -45.52 -17.10 15.30
CA PRO A 244 -46.76 -17.80 15.00
C PRO A 244 -47.86 -17.48 16.03
N SER A 245 -49.12 -17.38 15.60
CA SER A 245 -50.27 -17.37 16.52
C SER A 245 -51.57 -17.88 15.88
N GLU A 246 -52.28 -18.66 16.71
CA GLU A 246 -53.67 -19.13 16.59
C GLU A 246 -54.07 -20.11 15.46
N VAL A 247 -54.98 -21.03 15.83
CA VAL A 247 -55.57 -22.09 15.00
C VAL A 247 -57.07 -22.04 15.21
N PRO A 248 -57.89 -22.03 14.14
CA PRO A 248 -59.01 -22.98 14.11
C PRO A 248 -59.33 -23.55 12.71
N THR A 249 -59.48 -24.88 12.65
CA THR A 249 -60.38 -25.67 11.76
C THR A 249 -60.52 -25.27 10.28
N THR A 250 -60.22 -26.16 9.32
CA THR A 250 -61.16 -27.23 8.90
C THR A 250 -60.46 -28.28 8.00
N SER A 251 -61.18 -29.34 7.57
CA SER A 251 -60.61 -30.58 6.98
C SER A 251 -60.84 -30.70 5.44
N PRO A 252 -60.62 -31.83 4.72
CA PRO A 252 -59.94 -31.87 3.39
C PRO A 252 -60.94 -32.26 2.25
N PRO A 253 -60.62 -32.84 1.04
CA PRO A 253 -59.33 -33.35 0.52
C PRO A 253 -59.02 -33.22 -1.02
N GLU A 254 -57.79 -33.62 -1.41
CA GLU A 254 -57.38 -34.44 -2.61
C GLU A 254 -57.81 -34.12 -4.08
N PRO A 255 -57.18 -34.74 -5.14
CA PRO A 255 -55.76 -35.09 -5.35
C PRO A 255 -55.23 -34.88 -6.80
N SER A 256 -53.97 -35.30 -7.06
CA SER A 256 -53.44 -35.87 -8.32
C SER A 256 -53.08 -34.96 -9.53
N ALA A 257 -52.17 -35.35 -10.46
CA ALA A 257 -51.00 -36.27 -10.42
C ALA A 257 -50.21 -36.28 -11.77
N VAL A 258 -49.07 -36.98 -11.79
CA VAL A 258 -48.33 -37.57 -12.95
C VAL A 258 -47.37 -36.65 -13.75
N ALA A 259 -46.23 -37.24 -14.16
CA ALA A 259 -45.12 -36.69 -14.97
C ALA A 259 -45.13 -37.38 -16.39
N PRO A 260 -44.03 -37.59 -17.16
CA PRO A 260 -42.67 -37.02 -17.17
C PRO A 260 -42.20 -36.53 -18.58
N SER A 261 -40.94 -36.07 -18.65
CA SER A 261 -40.09 -35.89 -19.85
C SER A 261 -39.76 -37.25 -20.53
N PRO A 262 -38.97 -37.40 -21.64
CA PRO A 262 -38.01 -36.50 -22.32
C PRO A 262 -38.11 -36.62 -23.89
N PRO A 263 -37.06 -36.58 -24.76
CA PRO A 263 -35.68 -36.06 -24.68
C PRO A 263 -35.19 -35.16 -25.87
N SER A 264 -34.02 -34.55 -25.65
CA SER A 264 -32.91 -34.14 -26.54
C SER A 264 -32.99 -34.26 -28.08
N GLN A 265 -32.43 -33.25 -28.78
CA GLN A 265 -31.24 -33.44 -29.63
C GLN A 265 -30.47 -32.13 -29.92
N THR A 266 -29.36 -32.19 -30.67
CA THR A 266 -28.19 -31.28 -30.52
C THR A 266 -27.56 -30.86 -31.87
N ARG A 267 -26.69 -29.82 -31.80
CA ARG A 267 -25.55 -29.47 -32.69
C ARG A 267 -25.75 -28.52 -33.90
N THR A 268 -24.86 -27.51 -33.91
CA THR A 268 -24.11 -26.92 -35.06
C THR A 268 -24.85 -26.22 -36.21
N ALA A 269 -24.31 -25.20 -36.89
CA ALA A 269 -23.21 -24.25 -36.63
C ALA A 269 -23.17 -23.20 -37.76
N THR A 270 -22.24 -22.22 -37.66
CA THR A 270 -21.72 -21.34 -38.74
C THR A 270 -22.57 -20.14 -39.19
N GLU A 271 -21.92 -18.98 -39.17
CA GLU A 271 -22.20 -17.73 -39.90
C GLU A 271 -21.71 -17.87 -41.39
N PRO A 272 -21.69 -16.86 -42.31
CA PRO A 272 -21.89 -15.40 -42.09
C PRO A 272 -22.61 -14.57 -43.19
N SER A 273 -22.75 -13.26 -42.88
CA SER A 273 -22.81 -12.10 -43.80
C SER A 273 -24.07 -11.85 -44.66
N GLY A 274 -24.41 -10.56 -44.88
CA GLY A 274 -25.30 -10.12 -45.97
C GLY A 274 -26.47 -9.19 -45.61
N THR A 275 -26.22 -7.90 -45.39
CA THR A 275 -27.21 -6.79 -45.57
C THR A 275 -27.47 -6.55 -47.08
N PRO A 276 -28.61 -5.97 -47.55
CA PRO A 276 -29.11 -4.63 -47.14
C PRO A 276 -30.64 -4.33 -47.19
N ASP A 277 -30.99 -3.11 -46.74
CA ASP A 277 -32.08 -2.23 -47.22
C ASP A 277 -33.57 -2.66 -47.22
N GLN A 278 -34.56 -1.78 -47.05
CA GLN A 278 -34.69 -0.44 -46.42
C GLN A 278 -36.18 -0.04 -46.45
N ARG A 279 -36.66 0.92 -45.60
CA ARG A 279 -37.68 1.95 -45.97
C ARG A 279 -38.06 2.96 -44.87
N ILE A 280 -37.78 4.24 -45.15
CA ILE A 280 -38.59 5.46 -44.87
C ILE A 280 -38.73 5.90 -43.37
N VAL A 281 -38.21 7.04 -42.83
CA VAL A 281 -37.99 8.47 -43.27
C VAL A 281 -39.28 9.34 -43.12
N PRO A 282 -39.27 10.65 -42.71
CA PRO A 282 -38.22 11.69 -42.57
C PRO A 282 -37.97 12.20 -41.12
N ARG A 283 -36.97 13.01 -40.71
CA ARG A 283 -36.03 14.03 -41.28
C ARG A 283 -36.54 15.48 -41.49
N VAL A 284 -36.07 16.41 -40.63
CA VAL A 284 -35.88 17.86 -40.92
C VAL A 284 -34.62 18.37 -40.17
N GLU A 285 -33.88 19.29 -40.79
CA GLU A 285 -32.70 20.06 -40.34
C GLU A 285 -33.02 21.58 -40.53
N PRO A 286 -32.31 22.59 -39.95
CA PRO A 286 -30.83 22.71 -40.01
C PRO A 286 -30.11 23.51 -38.88
N SER A 287 -28.79 23.68 -39.03
CA SER A 287 -27.96 24.74 -38.40
C SER A 287 -28.02 26.05 -39.21
N PRO A 288 -27.49 27.19 -38.70
CA PRO A 288 -26.09 27.53 -39.04
C PRO A 288 -25.30 28.37 -38.00
N GLU A 289 -24.05 28.65 -38.41
CA GLU A 289 -22.96 29.53 -37.93
C GLU A 289 -23.34 30.95 -37.44
N GLY A 290 -22.40 31.67 -36.78
CA GLY A 290 -22.52 33.13 -36.57
C GLY A 290 -21.49 33.82 -35.64
N VAL A 291 -20.32 34.19 -36.18
CA VAL A 291 -19.18 34.87 -35.52
C VAL A 291 -19.47 36.31 -35.00
N THR A 292 -18.71 36.77 -33.98
CA THR A 292 -18.18 38.14 -33.67
C THR A 292 -18.32 38.55 -32.17
N GLU A 293 -17.33 39.10 -31.44
CA GLU A 293 -16.47 40.31 -31.60
C GLU A 293 -17.20 41.65 -31.27
N GLU A 294 -16.60 42.71 -30.70
CA GLU A 294 -15.21 43.08 -30.36
C GLU A 294 -15.23 44.19 -29.24
N VAL A 295 -14.16 45.00 -29.09
CA VAL A 295 -14.10 46.37 -28.47
C VAL A 295 -14.01 46.47 -26.92
N ARG A 296 -12.97 47.09 -26.29
CA ARG A 296 -11.67 47.58 -26.78
C ARG A 296 -10.62 47.82 -25.66
N ARG A 297 -9.35 47.93 -26.08
CA ARG A 297 -8.18 48.44 -25.32
C ARG A 297 -8.30 49.96 -25.04
N PRO A 298 -7.50 50.55 -24.11
CA PRO A 298 -6.11 50.95 -24.43
C PRO A 298 -5.09 50.50 -23.34
N LEU A 299 -3.76 50.37 -23.51
CA LEU A 299 -2.71 50.98 -24.36
C LEU A 299 -2.32 52.44 -24.04
N GLN A 300 -1.26 52.61 -23.24
CA GLN A 300 -0.16 53.60 -23.36
C GLN A 300 0.73 53.52 -22.09
N GLU A 301 2.02 53.84 -22.01
CA GLU A 301 3.20 53.86 -22.90
C GLU A 301 4.26 54.75 -22.21
N ARG A 302 5.48 54.25 -21.96
CA ARG A 302 6.75 55.04 -21.97
C ARG A 302 6.88 56.19 -20.92
N PRO A 303 8.00 56.95 -20.83
CA PRO A 303 9.36 56.87 -21.45
C PRO A 303 10.33 55.99 -20.64
N GLY A 304 11.61 55.76 -20.99
CA GLY A 304 12.56 56.38 -21.97
C GLY A 304 13.87 56.74 -21.23
N ASP A 305 15.05 56.89 -21.84
CA ASP A 305 15.45 56.80 -23.25
C ASP A 305 16.99 56.56 -23.36
N GLU A 306 17.60 56.74 -24.54
CA GLU A 306 19.05 56.85 -24.84
C GLU A 306 19.91 55.55 -24.94
N ALA A 307 19.85 54.97 -26.15
CA ALA A 307 20.98 54.60 -27.03
C ALA A 307 22.41 54.36 -26.48
N VAL A 308 23.04 53.25 -26.93
CA VAL A 308 24.18 53.25 -27.90
C VAL A 308 24.16 51.92 -28.68
N ALA A 309 24.51 51.95 -29.97
CA ALA A 309 24.76 50.77 -30.80
C ALA A 309 26.05 50.98 -31.65
N PRO A 310 26.57 49.95 -32.35
CA PRO A 310 27.66 49.12 -31.85
C PRO A 310 29.03 49.49 -32.44
N ILE A 311 30.11 49.12 -31.75
CA ILE A 311 31.49 49.29 -32.27
C ILE A 311 32.13 47.93 -32.54
N SER A 312 32.63 47.78 -33.77
CA SER A 312 33.34 46.62 -34.28
C SER A 312 34.85 46.72 -34.04
N MET A 313 35.47 45.59 -33.71
CA MET A 313 36.72 45.10 -34.33
C MET A 313 36.78 43.58 -34.03
N ALA A 314 36.98 42.65 -34.96
CA ALA A 314 37.82 42.63 -36.17
C ALA A 314 39.33 42.68 -35.83
N ALA A 315 40.23 41.99 -36.53
CA ALA A 315 40.10 41.21 -37.76
C ALA A 315 41.23 40.15 -37.84
N LEU A 316 41.15 39.20 -38.78
CA LEU A 316 42.05 39.16 -39.95
C LEU A 316 41.86 37.87 -40.78
N ILE A 317 41.22 38.04 -41.93
CA ILE A 317 41.36 37.17 -43.12
C ILE A 317 42.65 37.61 -43.86
N PRO A 318 43.23 36.79 -44.74
CA PRO A 318 43.15 37.11 -46.19
C PRO A 318 42.56 35.94 -47.02
N ALA A 319 41.66 36.12 -48.00
CA ALA A 319 41.53 37.16 -49.03
C ALA A 319 42.62 37.03 -50.11
N ASP A 320 42.36 36.92 -51.42
CA ASP A 320 41.13 36.98 -52.24
C ASP A 320 41.20 35.86 -53.35
N SER A 321 40.39 35.71 -54.41
CA SER A 321 39.37 36.56 -55.04
C SER A 321 38.34 35.74 -55.85
N GLU A 322 37.19 36.33 -56.16
CA GLU A 322 36.39 35.94 -57.34
C GLU A 322 36.95 36.58 -58.62
N GLU A 323 36.90 35.88 -59.76
CA GLU A 323 36.45 36.47 -61.03
C GLU A 323 35.95 35.38 -62.01
N THR A 324 35.40 35.78 -63.16
CA THR A 324 34.37 34.98 -63.88
C THR A 324 34.89 34.27 -65.16
N PRO A 325 34.06 33.82 -66.13
CA PRO A 325 34.00 32.40 -66.51
C PRO A 325 34.67 32.06 -67.86
N GLN A 326 34.91 30.76 -68.15
CA GLN A 326 34.59 30.09 -69.43
C GLN A 326 35.22 28.68 -69.63
N ILE A 327 34.37 27.73 -70.08
CA ILE A 327 34.61 26.76 -71.18
C ILE A 327 35.71 25.66 -71.06
N ARG A 328 35.34 24.44 -71.50
CA ARG A 328 36.14 23.23 -71.87
C ARG A 328 36.66 22.31 -70.76
N ALA A 329 36.14 21.07 -70.80
CA ALA A 329 36.84 19.82 -70.46
C ALA A 329 37.71 19.35 -71.67
N PRO A 330 38.32 18.14 -71.70
CA PRO A 330 38.39 17.05 -70.72
C PRO A 330 39.84 16.45 -70.58
N ILE A 331 39.94 15.15 -70.24
CA ILE A 331 40.99 14.17 -70.64
C ILE A 331 42.22 13.93 -69.70
N ARG A 332 42.20 12.73 -69.07
CA ARG A 332 43.35 11.79 -68.78
C ARG A 332 44.45 12.21 -67.78
N SER A 333 45.25 11.29 -67.18
CA SER A 333 45.14 9.83 -66.90
C SER A 333 46.38 9.31 -66.16
N VAL A 334 46.36 8.01 -65.78
CA VAL A 334 47.54 7.10 -65.67
C VAL A 334 48.41 7.23 -64.39
N ALA A 335 48.42 6.12 -63.62
CA ALA A 335 49.40 5.76 -62.57
C ALA A 335 50.69 5.16 -63.26
N PRO A 336 51.69 4.49 -62.62
CA PRO A 336 51.70 3.84 -61.30
C PRO A 336 53.03 3.97 -60.51
N ALA A 337 53.16 3.17 -59.42
CA ALA A 337 54.42 2.59 -58.91
C ALA A 337 55.43 3.57 -58.23
N GLN A 338 56.32 3.18 -57.30
CA GLN A 338 56.42 2.01 -56.40
C GLN A 338 57.51 2.28 -55.33
N VAL A 339 57.56 1.45 -54.27
CA VAL A 339 58.78 0.93 -53.60
C VAL A 339 59.60 1.81 -52.62
N ASP A 340 60.01 1.14 -51.53
CA ASP A 340 61.10 1.33 -50.56
C ASP A 340 61.16 2.42 -49.45
N SER A 341 61.79 1.97 -48.34
CA SER A 341 62.22 2.66 -47.09
C SER A 341 63.77 2.83 -47.12
N PRO A 342 64.58 3.00 -46.03
CA PRO A 342 64.36 3.02 -44.56
C PRO A 342 64.63 4.44 -43.95
N ASP A 343 65.33 4.80 -42.86
CA ASP A 343 66.26 4.12 -41.90
C ASP A 343 66.28 4.87 -40.50
N PRO A 344 67.30 4.87 -39.58
CA PRO A 344 67.04 4.45 -38.20
C PRO A 344 67.56 5.41 -37.06
N ASP A 345 67.79 4.81 -35.86
CA ASP A 345 68.46 5.32 -34.63
C ASP A 345 67.69 6.31 -33.72
N THR A 346 67.85 6.33 -32.37
CA THR A 346 68.67 5.52 -31.41
C THR A 346 67.98 5.38 -30.02
N ALA A 347 68.47 4.48 -29.14
CA ALA A 347 68.02 4.30 -27.73
C ALA A 347 69.14 4.64 -26.71
N PRO A 348 68.92 4.62 -25.35
CA PRO A 348 69.12 3.36 -24.59
C PRO A 348 68.46 3.19 -23.16
N SER A 349 68.30 1.92 -22.74
CA SER A 349 68.45 1.39 -21.34
C SER A 349 67.44 1.73 -20.21
N ARG A 350 67.21 0.93 -19.14
CA ARG A 350 67.34 -0.53 -18.79
C ARG A 350 66.83 -0.72 -17.32
N ILE A 351 66.06 -1.74 -16.90
CA ILE A 351 66.50 -3.03 -16.26
C ILE A 351 65.25 -3.85 -15.80
N GLN A 352 65.16 -5.11 -16.27
CA GLN A 352 64.73 -6.40 -15.62
C GLN A 352 63.71 -6.45 -14.46
N ALA A 353 62.86 -7.50 -14.29
CA ALA A 353 62.49 -8.71 -15.07
C ALA A 353 61.21 -9.34 -14.39
N GLN A 354 60.70 -10.57 -14.58
CA GLN A 354 61.12 -11.82 -15.25
C GLN A 354 59.90 -12.75 -15.52
N ALA A 355 60.05 -13.82 -16.32
CA ALA A 355 59.06 -14.89 -16.56
C ALA A 355 59.76 -16.25 -16.85
N PRO A 356 59.05 -17.40 -16.78
CA PRO A 356 58.53 -18.10 -17.99
C PRO A 356 57.13 -18.72 -17.76
N GLY A 357 56.37 -19.33 -18.69
CA GLY A 357 56.50 -19.77 -20.10
C GLY A 357 55.52 -20.96 -20.34
N ALA A 358 55.18 -21.47 -21.54
CA ALA A 358 55.51 -21.08 -22.91
C ALA A 358 54.58 -21.78 -23.96
N ILE A 359 53.97 -21.00 -24.87
CA ILE A 359 53.69 -21.25 -26.32
C ILE A 359 53.12 -22.62 -26.80
N ARG A 360 51.94 -22.65 -27.47
CA ARG A 360 51.74 -23.00 -28.92
C ARG A 360 50.28 -23.25 -29.37
N SER A 361 49.90 -22.59 -30.46
CA SER A 361 48.87 -23.01 -31.44
C SER A 361 49.58 -23.34 -32.78
N PRO A 362 48.96 -24.03 -33.77
CA PRO A 362 48.20 -23.29 -34.81
C PRO A 362 47.08 -24.05 -35.59
N ILE A 363 46.08 -23.27 -36.04
CA ILE A 363 45.46 -23.25 -37.39
C ILE A 363 45.21 -24.58 -38.15
N SER A 364 43.95 -24.87 -38.49
CA SER A 364 43.49 -25.11 -39.88
C SER A 364 41.95 -25.14 -40.05
N ARG A 365 41.48 -24.82 -41.27
CA ARG A 365 40.08 -24.86 -41.73
C ARG A 365 39.79 -26.19 -42.45
N VAL A 366 38.51 -26.47 -42.76
CA VAL A 366 37.94 -26.98 -44.06
C VAL A 366 36.64 -27.78 -43.83
N GLY A 367 35.54 -27.35 -44.46
CA GLY A 367 34.41 -28.21 -44.91
C GLY A 367 34.48 -28.39 -46.44
N PRO A 368 33.48 -28.95 -47.16
CA PRO A 368 32.03 -28.86 -46.92
C PRO A 368 31.25 -30.18 -47.25
N GLU A 369 29.96 -30.06 -47.65
CA GLU A 369 29.14 -31.04 -48.41
C GLU A 369 28.51 -32.24 -47.64
N GLN A 370 27.33 -32.79 -47.97
CA GLN A 370 26.27 -32.42 -48.95
C GLN A 370 24.87 -32.99 -48.56
N SER A 371 23.80 -32.29 -48.97
CA SER A 371 22.36 -32.65 -49.18
C SER A 371 21.67 -33.94 -48.66
N VAL A 372 20.51 -33.74 -47.97
CA VAL A 372 19.10 -34.19 -48.27
C VAL A 372 18.88 -35.20 -49.45
N PRO A 373 17.86 -36.12 -49.48
CA PRO A 373 16.48 -35.83 -49.03
C PRO A 373 15.48 -36.98 -48.61
N VAL A 374 14.25 -36.54 -48.24
CA VAL A 374 12.92 -37.22 -48.34
C VAL A 374 12.56 -38.41 -47.41
N ALA A 375 11.32 -38.37 -46.88
CA ALA A 375 10.67 -39.40 -46.07
C ALA A 375 9.81 -40.38 -46.90
N PRO A 376 9.20 -41.42 -46.28
CA PRO A 376 7.73 -41.43 -46.31
C PRO A 376 7.01 -42.03 -45.09
N VAL A 377 5.81 -41.47 -44.83
CA VAL A 377 4.55 -42.14 -44.38
C VAL A 377 4.53 -42.96 -43.07
N ALA A 378 3.47 -42.74 -42.29
CA ALA A 378 3.16 -43.45 -41.05
C ALA A 378 2.13 -44.57 -41.25
N GLU A 379 1.99 -45.47 -40.28
CA GLU A 379 0.72 -46.19 -40.08
C GLU A 379 0.47 -46.55 -38.61
N ARG A 380 -0.81 -46.65 -38.22
CA ARG A 380 -1.28 -47.03 -36.87
C ARG A 380 -1.98 -48.38 -36.92
N SER A 381 -1.84 -49.19 -35.88
CA SER A 381 -2.79 -50.24 -35.49
C SER A 381 -2.70 -50.44 -33.96
N VAL A 382 -3.76 -50.30 -33.14
CA VAL A 382 -5.04 -51.07 -33.08
C VAL A 382 -4.75 -52.45 -32.45
N GLU A 383 -5.29 -52.86 -31.28
CA GLU A 383 -6.46 -52.37 -30.52
C GLU A 383 -6.54 -52.95 -29.07
N ARG A 384 -7.21 -52.26 -28.12
CA ARG A 384 -8.32 -52.75 -27.22
C ARG A 384 -8.42 -52.10 -25.83
N GLN A 385 -9.68 -51.97 -25.37
CA GLN A 385 -10.12 -51.69 -23.99
C GLN A 385 -11.18 -52.75 -23.61
N ALA A 386 -11.35 -53.06 -22.30
CA ALA A 386 -12.66 -53.18 -21.62
C ALA A 386 -12.58 -53.76 -20.18
N GLU A 387 -13.26 -53.06 -19.25
CA GLU A 387 -14.01 -53.56 -18.06
C GLU A 387 -13.30 -54.15 -16.80
N SER A 388 -14.07 -54.11 -15.69
CA SER A 388 -13.68 -54.28 -14.26
C SER A 388 -14.35 -55.54 -13.63
N PRO A 389 -14.10 -55.89 -12.35
CA PRO A 389 -15.04 -55.50 -11.27
C PRO A 389 -14.43 -55.37 -9.83
N SER A 390 -15.28 -55.49 -8.79
CA SER A 390 -15.20 -54.95 -7.40
C SER A 390 -14.90 -55.93 -6.23
N GLU A 391 -14.58 -55.36 -5.04
CA GLU A 391 -14.90 -55.68 -3.60
C GLU A 391 -15.52 -57.03 -3.11
N PRO A 392 -15.62 -57.32 -1.77
CA PRO A 392 -15.08 -56.67 -0.55
C PRO A 392 -14.12 -57.64 0.22
N PRO A 393 -14.27 -58.20 1.47
CA PRO A 393 -15.25 -58.15 2.59
C PRO A 393 -14.66 -57.68 3.98
N ALA A 394 -15.35 -57.91 5.12
CA ALA A 394 -14.92 -57.52 6.49
C ALA A 394 -15.33 -58.51 7.62
N GLU A 395 -14.68 -58.40 8.81
CA GLU A 395 -15.02 -58.91 10.17
C GLU A 395 -15.18 -60.43 10.45
N PRO A 396 -14.82 -60.95 11.66
CA PRO A 396 -15.71 -60.93 12.85
C PRO A 396 -15.05 -60.85 14.26
N VAL A 397 -15.89 -60.77 15.31
CA VAL A 397 -15.56 -60.58 16.74
C VAL A 397 -15.57 -61.88 17.58
N THR A 398 -14.66 -62.02 18.57
CA THR A 398 -14.81 -62.89 19.78
C THR A 398 -14.08 -62.32 21.00
N VAL A 399 -14.62 -62.50 22.22
CA VAL A 399 -14.12 -61.95 23.51
C VAL A 399 -14.35 -62.97 24.64
N PRO A 400 -13.34 -63.30 25.49
CA PRO A 400 -13.40 -62.97 26.93
C PRO A 400 -11.99 -62.58 27.52
N PRO A 401 -11.59 -62.74 28.81
CA PRO A 401 -11.54 -61.55 29.69
C PRO A 401 -10.30 -61.38 30.62
N ASP A 402 -10.37 -60.30 31.42
CA ASP A 402 -9.83 -60.06 32.78
C ASP A 402 -8.48 -59.35 33.07
N VAL A 403 -8.63 -58.21 33.78
CA VAL A 403 -7.79 -57.56 34.82
C VAL A 403 -6.29 -57.28 34.60
N ALA A 404 -5.97 -55.99 34.44
CA ALA A 404 -4.81 -55.31 35.08
C ALA A 404 -5.01 -53.77 35.12
N ARG A 405 -4.27 -53.05 35.99
CA ARG A 405 -4.31 -51.58 36.16
C ARG A 405 -3.25 -50.86 35.29
N PRO A 406 -3.44 -49.57 34.93
CA PRO A 406 -2.37 -48.72 34.39
C PRO A 406 -1.33 -48.33 35.47
N PRO A 407 -0.10 -47.91 35.07
CA PRO A 407 1.01 -47.59 35.99
C PRO A 407 1.13 -46.11 36.38
N GLU A 408 1.88 -45.84 37.46
CA GLU A 408 2.18 -44.50 37.99
C GLU A 408 3.37 -43.82 37.28
N PRO A 409 3.40 -42.47 37.18
CA PRO A 409 4.55 -41.71 36.71
C PRO A 409 5.59 -41.43 37.82
N LEU A 410 6.88 -41.44 37.45
CA LEU A 410 8.01 -41.30 38.38
C LEU A 410 8.30 -39.83 38.75
N MET A 411 8.19 -39.48 40.03
CA MET A 411 8.70 -38.19 40.55
C MET A 411 10.24 -38.15 40.61
N ARG A 412 10.82 -36.98 40.27
CA ARG A 412 12.24 -36.67 40.48
C ARG A 412 12.45 -35.87 41.77
N GLN A 413 13.53 -36.15 42.50
CA GLN A 413 13.85 -35.50 43.77
C GLN A 413 14.55 -34.13 43.56
N PRO A 414 14.23 -33.09 44.37
CA PRO A 414 15.02 -31.88 44.45
C PRO A 414 16.31 -32.08 45.27
N ILE A 415 17.41 -31.44 44.87
CA ILE A 415 18.71 -31.55 45.52
C ILE A 415 18.86 -30.47 46.60
N VAL A 416 19.04 -30.89 47.86
CA VAL A 416 19.40 -29.99 48.97
C VAL A 416 20.87 -29.58 48.85
N ARG A 417 21.14 -28.26 48.88
CA ARG A 417 22.50 -27.71 49.05
C ARG A 417 22.70 -27.26 50.49
N GLN A 418 23.79 -27.71 51.11
CA GLN A 418 24.24 -27.24 52.41
C GLN A 418 25.07 -25.95 52.27
N PRO A 419 24.96 -24.97 53.19
CA PRO A 419 26.01 -24.00 53.43
C PRO A 419 27.10 -24.63 54.32
N VAL A 420 28.37 -24.30 54.06
CA VAL A 420 29.52 -24.66 54.91
C VAL A 420 29.78 -23.55 55.91
N ALA A 421 30.23 -23.89 57.12
CA ALA A 421 30.61 -22.92 58.14
C ALA A 421 32.13 -22.64 58.12
N GLU A 422 32.49 -21.37 58.17
CA GLU A 422 33.77 -20.88 58.70
C GLU A 422 33.46 -19.87 59.82
N ALA A 423 34.39 -19.69 60.76
CA ALA A 423 34.15 -18.96 62.00
C ALA A 423 35.32 -18.05 62.36
N GLU A 424 35.01 -16.79 62.71
CA GLU A 424 35.87 -15.87 63.43
C GLU A 424 35.09 -15.24 64.60
N THR A 425 35.80 -14.63 65.54
CA THR A 425 35.35 -14.38 66.92
C THR A 425 35.43 -12.91 67.32
N GLU A 426 34.57 -12.43 68.23
CA GLU A 426 34.95 -11.85 69.56
C GLU A 426 33.80 -11.12 70.29
N HIS A 427 33.97 -10.94 71.61
CA HIS A 427 33.28 -10.06 72.58
C HIS A 427 31.81 -10.35 73.02
N GLU A 428 31.67 -10.90 74.24
CA GLU A 428 31.39 -10.18 75.51
C GLU A 428 30.68 -8.79 75.44
N GLU A 429 29.85 -8.34 76.40
CA GLU A 429 29.63 -8.76 77.81
C GLU A 429 28.23 -8.31 78.34
N ASP A 430 27.84 -8.82 79.52
CA ASP A 430 26.84 -8.26 80.48
C ASP A 430 25.33 -8.12 80.14
N ALA A 431 24.38 -8.24 81.08
CA ALA A 431 24.41 -8.80 82.46
C ALA A 431 23.00 -9.17 82.96
N GLU A 432 22.91 -10.08 83.95
CA GLU A 432 21.67 -10.51 84.63
C GLU A 432 21.37 -9.64 85.88
N PRO A 433 20.17 -9.71 86.52
CA PRO A 433 19.97 -10.74 87.55
C PRO A 433 18.55 -11.32 87.70
N ALA A 434 18.48 -12.52 88.28
CA ALA A 434 17.27 -13.35 88.40
C ALA A 434 16.41 -13.19 89.69
N SER A 435 15.39 -14.06 89.76
CA SER A 435 14.68 -14.65 90.92
C SER A 435 13.20 -14.29 91.11
N GLY A 436 12.29 -15.26 91.32
CA GLY A 436 12.46 -16.73 91.22
C GLY A 436 11.35 -17.53 91.94
N VAL A 437 11.62 -18.84 92.15
CA VAL A 437 10.95 -19.75 93.13
C VAL A 437 9.51 -20.18 92.73
N GLU A 438 9.10 -21.46 92.71
CA GLU A 438 9.70 -22.77 93.05
C GLU A 438 9.12 -23.91 92.17
N ALA A 439 9.53 -25.17 92.36
CA ALA A 439 9.09 -26.33 91.56
C ALA A 439 8.90 -27.63 92.39
N VAL A 440 8.71 -28.78 91.71
CA VAL A 440 8.86 -30.19 92.20
C VAL A 440 7.62 -30.81 92.91
N PRO A 441 7.23 -32.11 92.70
CA PRO A 441 7.45 -33.05 91.57
C PRO A 441 6.15 -33.77 91.08
N GLU A 442 6.29 -34.69 90.11
CA GLU A 442 5.29 -35.75 89.81
C GLU A 442 5.27 -36.88 90.87
N PRO A 443 4.18 -37.65 90.94
CA PRO A 443 4.34 -39.12 90.93
C PRO A 443 3.23 -39.91 90.18
N THR A 444 3.54 -41.15 89.82
CA THR A 444 2.60 -42.20 89.36
C THR A 444 2.67 -43.43 90.29
N PRO A 445 1.86 -44.49 90.10
CA PRO A 445 0.40 -44.52 90.23
C PRO A 445 -0.08 -45.62 91.20
N PHE A 446 -1.34 -45.58 91.73
CA PHE A 446 -2.15 -46.79 92.01
C PHE A 446 -3.61 -46.52 92.45
N SER A 447 -4.56 -47.10 91.70
CA SER A 447 -5.92 -47.57 92.07
C SER A 447 -6.72 -46.97 93.25
N SER A 448 -7.89 -46.37 92.96
CA SER A 448 -9.25 -46.78 93.46
C SER A 448 -10.28 -45.63 93.40
N PRO A 449 -11.60 -45.90 93.31
CA PRO A 449 -12.30 -47.02 92.67
C PRO A 449 -13.15 -46.51 91.47
N SER A 450 -13.91 -47.41 90.83
CA SER A 450 -14.85 -47.05 89.75
C SER A 450 -16.00 -46.18 90.26
N ILE A 451 -15.93 -44.87 90.00
CA ILE A 451 -17.12 -44.02 89.91
C ILE A 451 -17.78 -44.34 88.56
N PRO A 452 -19.10 -44.60 88.47
CA PRO A 452 -19.76 -44.70 87.17
C PRO A 452 -19.66 -43.33 86.50
N GLU A 453 -19.15 -43.29 85.26
CA GLU A 453 -19.18 -42.07 84.47
C GLU A 453 -20.62 -41.56 84.42
N ARG A 454 -20.86 -40.37 84.99
CA ARG A 454 -22.06 -39.61 84.65
C ARG A 454 -21.93 -39.32 83.17
N ALA A 455 -22.72 -40.02 82.36
CA ALA A 455 -22.80 -39.81 80.93
C ALA A 455 -22.77 -38.30 80.65
N GLU A 456 -21.79 -37.86 79.85
CA GLU A 456 -21.76 -36.46 79.47
C GLU A 456 -23.07 -36.11 78.78
N ASP A 457 -23.60 -34.96 79.16
CA ASP A 457 -24.74 -34.30 78.53
C ASP A 457 -24.57 -34.37 77.00
N PRO A 458 -25.37 -35.17 76.25
CA PRO A 458 -25.03 -35.55 74.88
C PRO A 458 -24.78 -34.35 73.97
N ASP A 459 -25.56 -33.29 74.15
CA ASP A 459 -25.39 -32.02 73.44
C ASP A 459 -23.99 -31.41 73.58
N LYS A 460 -23.29 -31.62 74.70
CA LYS A 460 -21.90 -31.15 74.88
C LYS A 460 -20.91 -32.01 74.11
N GLN A 461 -21.14 -33.32 74.02
CA GLN A 461 -20.33 -34.21 73.18
C GLN A 461 -20.52 -33.88 71.70
N HIS A 462 -21.78 -33.65 71.28
CA HIS A 462 -22.12 -33.21 69.92
C HIS A 462 -21.48 -31.86 69.58
N GLN A 463 -21.53 -30.87 70.49
CA GLN A 463 -20.91 -29.56 70.30
C GLN A 463 -19.38 -29.62 70.14
N ARG A 464 -18.68 -30.50 70.87
CA ARG A 464 -17.22 -30.69 70.70
C ARG A 464 -16.87 -31.27 69.33
N LEU A 465 -17.59 -32.31 68.90
CA LEU A 465 -17.38 -32.94 67.59
C LEU A 465 -17.68 -31.96 66.44
N LEU A 466 -18.75 -31.16 66.57
CA LEU A 466 -19.10 -30.13 65.60
C LEU A 466 -18.05 -29.02 65.54
N ALA A 467 -17.51 -28.59 66.69
CA ALA A 467 -16.40 -27.63 66.74
C ALA A 467 -15.11 -28.18 66.10
N ALA A 468 -14.79 -29.47 66.31
CA ALA A 468 -13.66 -30.12 65.67
C ALA A 468 -13.83 -30.20 64.14
N ALA A 469 -15.03 -30.55 63.65
CA ALA A 469 -15.33 -30.55 62.22
C ALA A 469 -15.20 -29.15 61.59
N ARG A 470 -15.68 -28.09 62.25
CA ARG A 470 -15.47 -26.71 61.79
C ARG A 470 -13.98 -26.33 61.75
N ALA A 471 -13.19 -26.76 62.73
CA ALA A 471 -11.74 -26.49 62.75
C ALA A 471 -11.03 -27.18 61.57
N ALA A 472 -11.37 -28.44 61.28
CA ALA A 472 -10.88 -29.15 60.10
C ALA A 472 -11.25 -28.42 58.79
N MET A 473 -12.51 -27.98 58.62
CA MET A 473 -12.91 -27.14 57.47
C MET A 473 -12.12 -25.83 57.36
N MET A 474 -11.79 -25.19 58.48
CA MET A 474 -10.98 -23.96 58.48
C MET A 474 -9.50 -24.20 58.13
N ASN A 475 -9.00 -25.43 58.31
CA ASN A 475 -7.67 -25.87 57.90
C ASN A 475 -7.66 -26.44 56.46
N SER A 476 -8.79 -26.48 55.75
CA SER A 476 -9.01 -27.22 54.50
C SER A 476 -8.87 -28.75 54.60
N GLU A 477 -8.92 -29.31 55.81
CA GLU A 477 -9.00 -30.75 56.09
C GLU A 477 -10.45 -31.26 55.88
N PHE A 478 -10.95 -31.08 54.65
CA PHE A 478 -12.37 -31.28 54.34
C PHE A 478 -12.82 -32.75 54.45
N ASP A 479 -11.94 -33.70 54.15
CA ASP A 479 -12.17 -35.14 54.31
C ASP A 479 -12.41 -35.52 55.79
N VAL A 480 -11.53 -35.06 56.68
CA VAL A 480 -11.65 -35.24 58.13
C VAL A 480 -12.93 -34.59 58.66
N ALA A 481 -13.27 -33.40 58.15
CA ALA A 481 -14.53 -32.73 58.49
C ALA A 481 -15.75 -33.53 58.04
N ILE A 482 -15.78 -34.03 56.80
CA ILE A 482 -16.90 -34.78 56.22
C ILE A 482 -17.20 -36.03 57.05
N ASP A 483 -16.20 -36.80 57.45
CA ASP A 483 -16.44 -38.02 58.22
C ASP A 483 -16.91 -37.74 59.66
N ALA A 484 -16.35 -36.72 60.32
CA ALA A 484 -16.86 -36.24 61.62
C ALA A 484 -18.32 -35.78 61.55
N LEU A 485 -18.70 -35.05 60.48
CA LEU A 485 -20.05 -34.57 60.25
C LEU A 485 -21.02 -35.69 59.86
N ARG A 486 -20.58 -36.68 59.07
CA ARG A 486 -21.36 -37.89 58.74
C ARG A 486 -21.73 -38.65 60.01
N VAL A 487 -20.77 -38.86 60.93
CA VAL A 487 -21.02 -39.48 62.24
C VAL A 487 -22.09 -38.70 63.01
N LEU A 488 -21.96 -37.38 63.13
CA LEU A 488 -22.95 -36.52 63.78
C LEU A 488 -24.34 -36.60 63.12
N SER A 489 -24.41 -36.64 61.79
CA SER A 489 -25.68 -36.62 61.04
C SER A 489 -26.57 -37.85 61.29
N ASN A 490 -25.97 -38.96 61.74
CA ASN A 490 -26.63 -40.24 62.00
C ASN A 490 -27.15 -40.37 63.46
N ILE A 491 -26.87 -39.40 64.33
CA ILE A 491 -27.31 -39.45 65.73
C ILE A 491 -28.81 -39.12 65.84
N PRO A 492 -29.64 -39.93 66.53
CA PRO A 492 -31.08 -39.71 66.60
C PRO A 492 -31.46 -38.50 67.46
N ASP A 493 -30.80 -38.30 68.60
CA ASP A 493 -31.18 -37.26 69.59
C ASP A 493 -30.52 -35.89 69.34
N LEU A 494 -29.90 -35.68 68.17
CA LEU A 494 -29.32 -34.39 67.80
C LEU A 494 -30.43 -33.34 67.62
N SER A 495 -30.31 -32.21 68.33
CA SER A 495 -31.26 -31.08 68.25
C SER A 495 -31.36 -30.50 66.83
N ASP A 496 -32.55 -29.98 66.47
CA ASP A 496 -32.83 -29.53 65.09
C ASP A 496 -31.85 -28.47 64.59
N THR A 497 -31.43 -27.53 65.44
CA THR A 497 -30.46 -26.49 65.09
C THR A 497 -29.05 -27.05 64.84
N ALA A 498 -28.62 -28.05 65.63
CA ALA A 498 -27.36 -28.74 65.39
C ALA A 498 -27.44 -29.64 64.14
N ARG A 499 -28.60 -30.24 63.88
CA ARG A 499 -28.85 -31.08 62.70
C ARG A 499 -28.87 -30.28 61.40
N GLU A 500 -29.54 -29.12 61.41
CA GLU A 500 -29.47 -28.13 60.33
C GLU A 500 -28.01 -27.77 60.03
N GLU A 501 -27.24 -27.38 61.06
CA GLU A 501 -25.86 -26.94 60.87
C GLU A 501 -24.95 -28.06 60.33
N VAL A 502 -25.07 -29.27 60.86
CA VAL A 502 -24.34 -30.45 60.36
C VAL A 502 -24.65 -30.71 58.88
N LEU A 503 -25.92 -30.62 58.45
CA LEU A 503 -26.29 -30.85 57.06
C LEU A 503 -25.69 -29.80 56.11
N TYR A 504 -25.73 -28.51 56.46
CA TYR A 504 -25.06 -27.47 55.65
C TYR A 504 -23.53 -27.62 55.67
N ASN A 505 -22.93 -27.95 56.83
CA ASN A 505 -21.48 -28.19 56.90
C ASN A 505 -21.04 -29.37 56.02
N ILE A 506 -21.86 -30.42 55.85
CA ILE A 506 -21.57 -31.53 54.92
C ILE A 506 -21.55 -31.02 53.47
N GLY A 507 -22.52 -30.20 53.07
CA GLY A 507 -22.54 -29.58 51.74
C GLY A 507 -21.33 -28.69 51.50
N ASP A 508 -21.03 -27.80 52.44
CA ASP A 508 -19.90 -26.87 52.35
C ASP A 508 -18.54 -27.58 52.36
N ALA A 509 -18.38 -28.66 53.13
CA ALA A 509 -17.15 -29.45 53.13
C ALA A 509 -16.99 -30.31 51.87
N LEU A 510 -18.07 -30.88 51.32
CA LEU A 510 -18.02 -31.58 50.02
C LEU A 510 -17.72 -30.63 48.86
N PHE A 511 -18.28 -29.41 48.88
CA PHE A 511 -17.99 -28.38 47.88
C PHE A 511 -16.52 -27.92 47.97
N GLY A 512 -15.96 -27.79 49.18
CA GLY A 512 -14.55 -27.47 49.40
C GLY A 512 -13.59 -28.59 49.00
N LEU A 513 -13.89 -29.85 49.36
CA LEU A 513 -13.06 -31.01 49.03
C LEU A 513 -12.90 -31.21 47.52
N HIS A 514 -13.94 -30.88 46.75
CA HIS A 514 -14.01 -31.14 45.31
C HIS A 514 -13.99 -29.84 44.48
N GLN A 515 -13.40 -28.75 44.99
CA GLN A 515 -13.44 -27.43 44.33
C GLN A 515 -12.95 -27.45 42.87
N ASP A 516 -11.96 -28.29 42.56
CA ASP A 516 -11.39 -28.42 41.22
C ASP A 516 -12.11 -29.49 40.36
N GLU A 517 -12.86 -30.41 41.00
CA GLU A 517 -13.57 -31.55 40.39
C GLU A 517 -15.10 -31.47 40.62
N LEU A 518 -15.66 -30.25 40.66
CA LEU A 518 -17.07 -29.99 40.98
C LEU A 518 -18.06 -30.66 40.00
N ALA A 519 -17.63 -30.92 38.77
CA ALA A 519 -18.47 -31.57 37.75
C ALA A 519 -18.66 -33.07 38.03
N ASP A 520 -17.57 -33.81 38.27
CA ASP A 520 -17.62 -35.24 38.54
C ASP A 520 -18.28 -35.55 39.89
N ASN A 521 -18.12 -34.65 40.87
CA ASN A 521 -18.68 -34.77 42.21
C ASN A 521 -20.05 -34.09 42.37
N PHE A 522 -20.70 -33.70 41.25
CA PHE A 522 -21.99 -33.00 41.23
C PHE A 522 -23.06 -33.68 42.09
N GLY A 523 -23.29 -34.99 41.91
CA GLY A 523 -24.37 -35.72 42.59
C GLY A 523 -24.30 -35.68 44.12
N PRO A 524 -23.16 -36.08 44.74
CA PRO A 524 -22.95 -35.99 46.18
C PRO A 524 -23.11 -34.56 46.76
N ILE A 525 -22.57 -33.55 46.08
CA ILE A 525 -22.60 -32.16 46.56
C ILE A 525 -24.02 -31.58 46.46
N ALA A 526 -24.69 -31.77 45.32
CA ALA A 526 -26.07 -31.33 45.12
C ALA A 526 -27.00 -31.95 46.15
N HIS A 527 -26.94 -33.28 46.33
CA HIS A 527 -27.78 -33.99 47.28
C HIS A 527 -27.56 -33.54 48.74
N ALA A 528 -26.33 -33.19 49.12
CA ALA A 528 -26.03 -32.65 50.46
C ALA A 528 -26.73 -31.30 50.71
N TYR A 529 -26.65 -30.37 49.76
CA TYR A 529 -27.32 -29.07 49.86
C TYR A 529 -28.84 -29.17 49.77
N GLU A 530 -29.37 -30.01 48.87
CA GLU A 530 -30.81 -30.31 48.80
C GLU A 530 -31.32 -30.87 50.13
N ARG A 531 -30.60 -31.82 50.75
CA ARG A 531 -30.96 -32.40 52.04
C ARG A 531 -30.94 -31.36 53.17
N ALA A 532 -29.98 -30.43 53.16
CA ALA A 532 -29.90 -29.34 54.12
C ALA A 532 -31.06 -28.34 53.96
N MET A 533 -31.32 -27.88 52.72
CA MET A 533 -32.41 -26.94 52.41
C MET A 533 -33.79 -27.54 52.64
N ASN A 534 -34.00 -28.83 52.35
CA ASN A 534 -35.27 -29.51 52.65
C ASN A 534 -35.50 -29.72 54.15
N PHE A 535 -34.45 -29.74 54.97
CA PHE A 535 -34.56 -29.84 56.43
C PHE A 535 -35.04 -28.52 57.06
N ASN A 536 -34.45 -27.38 56.68
CA ASN A 536 -34.98 -26.06 57.05
C ASN A 536 -34.89 -25.05 55.88
N PRO A 537 -35.95 -24.90 55.06
CA PRO A 537 -35.97 -23.94 53.96
C PRO A 537 -35.74 -22.49 54.40
N LYS A 538 -36.04 -22.15 55.65
CA LYS A 538 -35.90 -20.80 56.24
C LYS A 538 -34.59 -20.60 57.00
N SER A 539 -33.60 -21.48 56.80
CA SER A 539 -32.26 -21.29 57.34
C SER A 539 -31.64 -19.97 56.89
N ARG A 540 -30.77 -19.40 57.74
CA ARG A 540 -29.86 -18.31 57.36
C ARG A 540 -28.74 -18.77 56.42
N ARG A 541 -28.58 -20.08 56.19
CA ARG A 541 -27.58 -20.67 55.27
C ARG A 541 -28.16 -21.03 53.90
N THR A 542 -29.49 -21.01 53.74
CA THR A 542 -30.14 -21.19 52.42
C THR A 542 -29.57 -20.27 51.33
N PRO A 543 -29.25 -18.97 51.57
CA PRO A 543 -28.67 -18.11 50.53
C PRO A 543 -27.34 -18.61 49.97
N LEU A 544 -26.43 -19.08 50.84
CA LEU A 544 -25.13 -19.62 50.45
C LEU A 544 -25.29 -20.96 49.71
N ALA A 545 -26.16 -21.84 50.20
CA ALA A 545 -26.44 -23.12 49.55
C ALA A 545 -27.09 -22.94 48.16
N LEU A 546 -28.03 -22.00 48.00
CA LEU A 546 -28.59 -21.63 46.70
C LEU A 546 -27.51 -21.16 45.73
N ARG A 547 -26.57 -20.32 46.20
CA ARG A 547 -25.44 -19.89 45.37
C ARG A 547 -24.50 -21.03 45.01
N ASN A 548 -24.16 -21.90 45.96
CA ASN A 548 -23.25 -23.03 45.72
C ASN A 548 -23.87 -24.07 44.78
N LEU A 549 -25.18 -24.36 44.91
CA LEU A 549 -25.93 -25.14 43.91
C LEU A 549 -25.91 -24.46 42.53
N GLY A 550 -26.12 -23.16 42.46
CA GLY A 550 -26.02 -22.42 41.19
C GLY A 550 -24.65 -22.55 40.53
N VAL A 551 -23.56 -22.37 41.29
CA VAL A 551 -22.18 -22.55 40.80
C VAL A 551 -21.89 -24.00 40.39
N LEU A 552 -22.38 -24.97 41.15
CA LEU A 552 -22.26 -26.40 40.84
C LEU A 552 -22.96 -26.73 39.50
N HIS A 553 -24.13 -26.16 39.26
CA HIS A 553 -24.82 -26.27 37.97
C HIS A 553 -24.08 -25.58 36.82
N LEU A 554 -23.42 -24.43 37.03
CA LEU A 554 -22.54 -23.82 36.01
C LEU A 554 -21.36 -24.73 35.65
N ARG A 555 -20.75 -25.41 36.65
CA ARG A 555 -19.62 -26.32 36.45
C ARG A 555 -19.96 -27.57 35.62
N VAL A 556 -21.22 -28.04 35.65
CA VAL A 556 -21.75 -29.06 34.71
C VAL A 556 -22.42 -28.47 33.45
N ASN A 557 -22.12 -27.20 33.11
CA ASN A 557 -22.65 -26.49 31.94
C ASN A 557 -24.19 -26.34 31.91
N ASN A 558 -24.85 -26.53 33.06
CA ASN A 558 -26.30 -26.47 33.19
C ASN A 558 -26.76 -25.04 33.58
N LEU A 559 -26.64 -24.14 32.62
CA LEU A 559 -26.97 -22.72 32.77
C LEU A 559 -28.43 -22.41 33.18
N PRO A 560 -29.48 -23.10 32.66
CA PRO A 560 -30.86 -22.78 33.02
C PRO A 560 -31.15 -23.04 34.51
N GLU A 561 -30.74 -24.20 35.03
CA GLU A 561 -30.89 -24.52 36.46
C GLU A 561 -30.01 -23.62 37.33
N ALA A 562 -28.78 -23.29 36.91
CA ALA A 562 -27.95 -22.32 37.62
C ALA A 562 -28.65 -20.96 37.76
N LYS A 563 -29.19 -20.43 36.65
CA LYS A 563 -30.00 -19.20 36.67
C LYS A 563 -31.28 -19.35 37.50
N ALA A 564 -31.90 -20.54 37.57
CA ALA A 564 -33.04 -20.79 38.44
C ALA A 564 -32.68 -20.65 39.93
N TYR A 565 -31.60 -21.29 40.39
CA TYR A 565 -31.12 -21.15 41.78
C TYR A 565 -30.72 -19.70 42.12
N PHE A 566 -30.01 -19.01 41.22
CA PHE A 566 -29.67 -17.59 41.41
C PHE A 566 -30.91 -16.68 41.41
N ASN A 567 -31.95 -16.98 40.62
CA ASN A 567 -33.19 -16.22 40.62
C ASN A 567 -34.01 -16.44 41.90
N VAL A 568 -34.02 -17.66 42.46
CA VAL A 568 -34.62 -17.91 43.79
C VAL A 568 -33.88 -17.12 44.87
N LEU A 569 -32.54 -17.14 44.86
CA LEU A 569 -31.71 -16.35 45.77
C LEU A 569 -31.99 -14.84 45.66
N LYS A 570 -31.97 -14.27 44.45
CA LYS A 570 -32.28 -12.85 44.19
C LYS A 570 -33.71 -12.46 44.61
N ARG A 571 -34.69 -13.34 44.42
CA ARG A 571 -36.11 -13.08 44.73
C ARG A 571 -36.43 -13.16 46.21
N ASP A 572 -35.95 -14.20 46.89
CA ASP A 572 -36.37 -14.54 48.25
C ASP A 572 -35.43 -13.92 49.32
N TYR A 573 -34.19 -13.57 48.94
CA TYR A 573 -33.18 -12.98 49.82
C TYR A 573 -32.48 -11.74 49.20
N PRO A 574 -33.19 -10.73 48.65
CA PRO A 574 -32.64 -9.63 47.85
C PRO A 574 -31.67 -8.67 48.57
N HIS A 575 -31.42 -8.87 49.87
CA HIS A 575 -30.51 -8.06 50.69
C HIS A 575 -29.40 -8.90 51.34
N ASP A 576 -29.26 -10.18 50.96
CA ASP A 576 -28.21 -11.04 51.48
C ASP A 576 -26.85 -10.76 50.78
N PRO A 577 -25.72 -10.68 51.52
CA PRO A 577 -24.40 -10.43 50.93
C PRO A 577 -23.94 -11.45 49.88
N VAL A 578 -24.56 -12.64 49.80
CA VAL A 578 -24.24 -13.62 48.75
C VAL A 578 -24.81 -13.19 47.37
N VAL A 579 -25.87 -12.36 47.31
CA VAL A 579 -26.56 -11.99 46.06
C VAL A 579 -25.62 -11.41 44.98
N PRO A 580 -24.74 -10.42 45.26
CA PRO A 580 -23.79 -9.90 44.27
C PRO A 580 -22.85 -10.94 43.67
N THR A 581 -22.57 -12.04 44.38
CA THR A 581 -21.68 -13.10 43.87
C THR A 581 -22.32 -13.90 42.73
N THR A 582 -23.64 -13.88 42.59
CA THR A 582 -24.34 -14.61 41.51
C THR A 582 -24.00 -14.09 40.11
N GLU A 583 -23.91 -12.77 39.95
CA GLU A 583 -23.52 -12.16 38.66
C GLU A 583 -22.03 -12.37 38.39
N TYR A 584 -21.17 -12.32 39.42
CA TYR A 584 -19.75 -12.67 39.29
C TYR A 584 -19.55 -14.10 38.75
N TYR A 585 -20.24 -15.10 39.31
CA TYR A 585 -20.10 -16.48 38.83
C TYR A 585 -20.70 -16.71 37.43
N LEU A 586 -21.76 -15.98 37.07
CA LEU A 586 -22.26 -15.98 35.70
C LEU A 586 -21.23 -15.36 34.74
N GLY A 587 -20.65 -14.21 35.09
CA GLY A 587 -19.59 -13.56 34.31
C GLY A 587 -18.36 -14.45 34.14
N GLN A 588 -17.95 -15.13 35.22
CA GLN A 588 -16.87 -16.11 35.19
C GLN A 588 -17.17 -17.28 34.24
N PHE A 589 -18.38 -17.85 34.29
CA PHE A 589 -18.78 -18.94 33.40
C PHE A 589 -18.76 -18.55 31.91
N PHE A 590 -19.17 -17.32 31.58
CA PHE A 590 -19.08 -16.83 30.20
C PHE A 590 -17.64 -16.50 29.79
N LEU A 591 -16.81 -15.97 30.71
CA LEU A 591 -15.38 -15.73 30.49
C LEU A 591 -14.62 -17.04 30.21
N GLU A 592 -14.90 -18.10 30.99
CA GLU A 592 -14.33 -19.44 30.84
C GLU A 592 -14.74 -20.12 29.51
N ARG A 593 -15.79 -19.63 28.84
CA ARG A 593 -16.27 -20.11 27.53
C ARG A 593 -15.81 -19.27 26.33
N GLY A 594 -15.23 -18.09 26.57
CA GLY A 594 -14.97 -17.09 25.53
C GLY A 594 -16.19 -16.27 25.09
N ASP A 595 -17.32 -16.37 25.82
CA ASP A 595 -18.54 -15.59 25.58
C ASP A 595 -18.38 -14.16 26.16
N TYR A 596 -17.37 -13.42 25.69
CA TYR A 596 -16.83 -12.22 26.35
C TYR A 596 -17.83 -11.07 26.52
N ASP A 597 -18.78 -10.88 25.60
CA ASP A 597 -19.85 -9.87 25.75
C ASP A 597 -20.69 -10.14 27.00
N GLN A 598 -21.13 -11.39 27.19
CA GLN A 598 -21.93 -11.77 28.34
C GLN A 598 -21.11 -11.74 29.63
N ALA A 599 -19.82 -12.09 29.55
CA ALA A 599 -18.90 -11.93 30.67
C ALA A 599 -18.81 -10.46 31.12
N ALA A 600 -18.62 -9.53 30.18
CA ALA A 600 -18.56 -8.10 30.44
C ALA A 600 -19.86 -7.58 31.08
N ASP A 601 -21.03 -7.89 30.50
CA ASP A 601 -22.34 -7.53 31.07
C ASP A 601 -22.46 -7.96 32.55
N TYR A 602 -22.21 -9.24 32.85
CA TYR A 602 -22.40 -9.79 34.18
C TYR A 602 -21.41 -9.23 35.21
N PHE A 603 -20.15 -9.02 34.84
CA PHE A 603 -19.18 -8.37 35.74
C PHE A 603 -19.48 -6.87 35.93
N GLN A 604 -19.92 -6.17 34.87
CA GLN A 604 -20.28 -4.75 34.93
C GLN A 604 -21.44 -4.48 35.88
N ILE A 605 -22.44 -5.38 35.94
CA ILE A 605 -23.53 -5.33 36.93
C ILE A 605 -22.98 -5.30 38.37
N VAL A 606 -21.96 -6.10 38.69
CA VAL A 606 -21.33 -6.09 40.02
C VAL A 606 -20.58 -4.78 40.26
N VAL A 607 -19.71 -4.37 39.32
CA VAL A 607 -18.85 -3.19 39.48
C VAL A 607 -19.68 -1.91 39.61
N GLN A 608 -20.82 -1.80 38.91
CA GLN A 608 -21.69 -0.62 38.98
C GLN A 608 -22.67 -0.65 40.17
N ASN A 609 -23.34 -1.77 40.44
CA ASN A 609 -24.40 -1.83 41.46
C ASN A 609 -23.89 -2.21 42.86
N HIS A 610 -22.72 -2.83 42.96
CA HIS A 610 -22.15 -3.34 44.21
C HIS A 610 -20.67 -2.94 44.46
N PRO A 611 -20.22 -1.69 44.19
CA PRO A 611 -18.80 -1.26 44.26
C PRO A 611 -18.16 -1.25 45.66
N GLU A 612 -18.93 -1.51 46.71
CA GLU A 612 -18.43 -1.69 48.08
C GLU A 612 -18.36 -3.17 48.50
N HIS A 613 -18.86 -4.09 47.68
CA HIS A 613 -18.81 -5.52 47.97
C HIS A 613 -17.42 -6.10 47.66
N SER A 614 -16.96 -7.09 48.44
CA SER A 614 -15.63 -7.72 48.24
C SER A 614 -15.46 -8.30 46.84
N ILE A 615 -16.52 -8.89 46.27
CA ILE A 615 -16.50 -9.48 44.93
C ILE A 615 -16.33 -8.46 43.80
N ALA A 616 -16.47 -7.15 44.05
CA ALA A 616 -16.27 -6.10 43.04
C ALA A 616 -14.83 -6.04 42.53
N GLN A 617 -13.85 -6.42 43.35
CA GLN A 617 -12.43 -6.47 42.96
C GLN A 617 -12.20 -7.54 41.89
N GLN A 618 -12.57 -8.79 42.18
CA GLN A 618 -12.48 -9.91 41.24
C GLN A 618 -13.37 -9.70 40.01
N SER A 619 -14.51 -9.03 40.16
CA SER A 619 -15.36 -8.63 39.02
C SER A 619 -14.71 -7.55 38.15
N SER A 620 -13.92 -6.64 38.73
CA SER A 620 -13.15 -5.64 37.96
C SER A 620 -12.04 -6.31 37.12
N VAL A 621 -11.38 -7.34 37.66
CA VAL A 621 -10.43 -8.18 36.90
C VAL A 621 -11.13 -8.92 35.77
N GLY A 622 -12.27 -9.57 36.05
CA GLY A 622 -13.07 -10.27 35.06
C GLY A 622 -13.55 -9.36 33.94
N LEU A 623 -14.04 -8.17 34.29
CA LEU A 623 -14.46 -7.13 33.35
C LEU A 623 -13.29 -6.63 32.49
N SER A 624 -12.13 -6.32 33.08
CA SER A 624 -10.93 -5.94 32.32
C SER A 624 -10.46 -7.04 31.36
N LYS A 625 -10.53 -8.31 31.76
CA LYS A 625 -10.18 -9.47 30.90
C LYS A 625 -11.17 -9.61 29.74
N ALA A 626 -12.47 -9.50 29.99
CA ALA A 626 -13.51 -9.55 28.96
C ALA A 626 -13.41 -8.37 27.97
N LEU A 627 -13.31 -7.14 28.46
CA LEU A 627 -13.17 -5.94 27.61
C LEU A 627 -11.88 -5.97 26.77
N ASN A 628 -10.77 -6.47 27.33
CA ASN A 628 -9.53 -6.69 26.59
C ASN A 628 -9.70 -7.70 25.45
N ALA A 629 -10.46 -8.78 25.66
CA ALA A 629 -10.72 -9.79 24.62
C ALA A 629 -11.68 -9.28 23.52
N LEU A 630 -12.56 -8.33 23.85
CA LEU A 630 -13.44 -7.63 22.90
C LEU A 630 -12.75 -6.49 22.13
N GLY A 631 -11.50 -6.14 22.48
CA GLY A 631 -10.81 -4.95 21.93
C GLY A 631 -11.40 -3.62 22.40
N TYR A 632 -12.17 -3.63 23.50
CA TYR A 632 -12.79 -2.43 24.10
C TYR A 632 -11.79 -1.71 25.00
N ASP A 633 -10.73 -1.20 24.37
CA ASP A 633 -9.50 -0.77 25.01
C ASP A 633 -9.65 0.47 25.90
N GLU A 634 -10.46 1.45 25.49
CA GLU A 634 -10.73 2.63 26.32
C GLU A 634 -11.51 2.25 27.59
N GLN A 635 -12.48 1.35 27.48
CA GLN A 635 -13.26 0.84 28.61
C GLN A 635 -12.38 -0.01 29.53
N ALA A 636 -11.59 -0.92 28.96
CA ALA A 636 -10.64 -1.75 29.71
C ALA A 636 -9.62 -0.89 30.46
N PHE A 637 -9.10 0.18 29.84
CA PHE A 637 -8.19 1.13 30.48
C PHE A 637 -8.86 1.89 31.64
N GLN A 638 -10.12 2.32 31.47
CA GLN A 638 -10.89 2.99 32.53
C GLN A 638 -11.17 2.08 33.73
N VAL A 639 -11.54 0.81 33.49
CA VAL A 639 -11.76 -0.18 34.57
C VAL A 639 -10.44 -0.48 35.30
N MET A 640 -9.33 -0.55 34.57
CA MET A 640 -8.01 -0.78 35.14
C MET A 640 -7.52 0.40 36.00
N ASP A 641 -7.63 1.63 35.51
CA ASP A 641 -7.30 2.86 36.23
C ASP A 641 -8.19 3.05 37.49
N PHE A 642 -9.48 2.71 37.40
CA PHE A 642 -10.36 2.63 38.57
C PHE A 642 -9.87 1.61 39.60
N MET A 643 -9.55 0.38 39.15
CA MET A 643 -9.10 -0.71 40.00
C MET A 643 -7.78 -0.38 40.72
N GLU A 644 -6.81 0.21 40.01
CA GLU A 644 -5.54 0.67 40.59
C GLU A 644 -5.73 1.80 41.61
N LYS A 645 -6.70 2.70 41.41
CA LYS A 645 -7.04 3.77 42.38
C LYS A 645 -7.81 3.25 43.59
N ARG A 646 -8.66 2.23 43.41
CA ARG A 646 -9.52 1.65 44.44
C ARG A 646 -8.79 0.62 45.32
N TRP A 647 -7.86 -0.15 44.74
CA TRP A 647 -7.08 -1.18 45.42
C TRP A 647 -5.56 -1.06 45.08
N PRO A 648 -4.84 0.01 45.51
CA PRO A 648 -3.50 0.38 45.01
C PRO A 648 -2.32 -0.56 45.35
N ARG A 649 -2.60 -1.77 45.82
CA ARG A 649 -1.61 -2.81 46.17
C ARG A 649 -1.92 -4.19 45.60
N TYR A 650 -3.06 -4.35 44.92
CA TYR A 650 -3.55 -5.68 44.49
C TYR A 650 -2.62 -6.37 43.47
N TYR A 651 -1.85 -5.62 42.69
CA TYR A 651 -0.79 -6.17 41.83
C TYR A 651 0.35 -6.88 42.58
N ILE A 652 0.41 -6.77 43.92
CA ILE A 652 1.36 -7.55 44.73
C ILE A 652 0.82 -8.98 44.93
N ASP A 653 -0.50 -9.14 44.92
CA ASP A 653 -1.21 -10.40 45.09
C ASP A 653 -1.47 -11.08 43.73
N GLU A 654 -1.71 -10.31 42.67
CA GLU A 654 -1.84 -10.76 41.25
C GLU A 654 -0.96 -9.90 40.32
N PRO A 655 0.36 -10.18 40.18
CA PRO A 655 1.29 -9.37 39.39
C PRO A 655 1.01 -9.31 37.88
N GLU A 656 0.43 -10.37 37.31
CA GLU A 656 0.08 -10.49 35.88
C GLU A 656 -0.93 -9.41 35.45
N LEU A 657 -1.66 -8.84 36.42
CA LEU A 657 -2.55 -7.71 36.18
C LEU A 657 -1.80 -6.48 35.66
N LEU A 658 -0.53 -6.27 36.05
CA LEU A 658 0.31 -5.18 35.52
C LEU A 658 0.66 -5.37 34.06
N GLU A 659 0.81 -6.61 33.60
CA GLU A 659 1.08 -6.89 32.20
C GLU A 659 -0.15 -6.57 31.36
N LEU A 660 -1.31 -7.13 31.72
CA LEU A 660 -2.59 -6.85 31.08
C LEU A 660 -2.88 -5.34 31.04
N ALA A 661 -2.68 -4.66 32.17
CA ALA A 661 -2.84 -3.22 32.30
C ALA A 661 -1.82 -2.41 31.45
N GLY A 662 -0.60 -2.92 31.30
CA GLY A 662 0.44 -2.33 30.46
C GLY A 662 0.17 -2.51 28.96
N ILE A 663 -0.35 -3.66 28.55
CA ILE A 663 -0.75 -3.97 27.18
C ILE A 663 -1.97 -3.13 26.77
N ILE A 664 -3.01 -3.07 27.61
CA ILE A 664 -4.17 -2.19 27.38
C ILE A 664 -3.72 -0.73 27.27
N ALA A 665 -2.87 -0.27 28.19
CA ALA A 665 -2.32 1.09 28.16
C ALA A 665 -1.50 1.38 26.89
N LEU A 666 -0.82 0.39 26.31
CA LEU A 666 -0.11 0.54 25.04
C LEU A 666 -1.09 0.72 23.87
N ARG A 667 -2.17 -0.08 23.81
CA ARG A 667 -3.16 0.02 22.71
C ARG A 667 -3.91 1.36 22.71
N VAL A 668 -4.21 1.94 23.88
CA VAL A 668 -4.74 3.32 23.99
C VAL A 668 -3.66 4.42 23.87
N ASN A 669 -2.44 4.08 23.43
CA ASN A 669 -1.30 5.00 23.27
C ASN A 669 -0.90 5.78 24.54
N ALA A 670 -1.19 5.25 25.73
CA ALA A 670 -0.79 5.81 27.02
C ALA A 670 0.65 5.39 27.38
N LEU A 671 1.61 5.67 26.49
CA LEU A 671 2.96 5.10 26.48
C LEU A 671 3.69 5.14 27.83
N GLU A 672 3.68 6.28 28.54
CA GLU A 672 4.34 6.40 29.86
C GLU A 672 3.71 5.48 30.91
N SER A 673 2.38 5.31 30.84
CA SER A 673 1.60 4.44 31.71
C SER A 673 1.82 2.96 31.38
N ALA A 674 1.90 2.62 30.10
CA ALA A 674 2.28 1.28 29.64
C ALA A 674 3.70 0.92 30.10
N LYS A 675 4.67 1.80 29.83
CA LYS A 675 6.08 1.66 30.23
C LYS A 675 6.22 1.42 31.72
N GLN A 676 5.54 2.21 32.55
CA GLN A 676 5.62 2.07 34.00
C GLN A 676 5.13 0.69 34.46
N ARG A 677 3.97 0.24 33.98
CA ARG A 677 3.39 -1.05 34.41
C ARG A 677 4.22 -2.24 33.92
N LEU A 678 4.63 -2.28 32.65
CA LEU A 678 5.44 -3.37 32.09
C LEU A 678 6.82 -3.45 32.75
N LEU A 679 7.46 -2.30 33.05
CA LEU A 679 8.69 -2.28 33.84
C LEU A 679 8.45 -2.74 35.29
N THR A 680 7.33 -2.39 35.92
CA THR A 680 7.02 -2.88 37.28
C THR A 680 6.80 -4.40 37.26
N TYR A 681 6.09 -4.94 36.27
CA TYR A 681 5.90 -6.38 36.09
C TYR A 681 7.24 -7.12 35.92
N TYR A 682 8.10 -6.69 34.99
CA TYR A 682 9.43 -7.27 34.78
C TYR A 682 10.34 -7.18 36.02
N ASN A 683 10.20 -6.13 36.84
CA ASN A 683 10.97 -6.00 38.09
C ASN A 683 10.43 -6.88 39.25
N LEU A 684 9.17 -7.35 39.18
CA LEU A 684 8.57 -8.27 40.14
C LEU A 684 8.81 -9.73 39.73
N ILE A 685 8.64 -10.05 38.44
CA ILE A 685 8.81 -11.38 37.86
C ILE A 685 9.75 -11.27 36.63
N PRO A 686 11.08 -11.19 36.85
CA PRO A 686 12.06 -11.04 35.75
C PRO A 686 12.24 -12.31 34.91
N ASP A 687 11.90 -13.47 35.47
CA ASP A 687 11.98 -14.80 34.86
C ASP A 687 10.58 -15.29 34.42
N THR A 688 9.69 -14.38 34.01
CA THR A 688 8.36 -14.71 33.47
C THR A 688 8.49 -15.39 32.09
N PRO A 689 7.59 -16.32 31.69
CA PRO A 689 7.71 -17.05 30.42
C PRO A 689 7.82 -16.14 29.19
N ASP A 690 7.09 -15.03 29.14
CA ASP A 690 7.06 -14.07 28.03
C ASP A 690 8.08 -12.92 28.19
N ALA A 691 9.16 -13.12 28.95
CA ALA A 691 10.13 -12.08 29.30
C ALA A 691 10.89 -11.50 28.08
N ASP A 692 11.02 -12.27 27.00
CA ASP A 692 11.61 -11.84 25.73
C ASP A 692 10.71 -10.80 25.04
N MET A 693 9.43 -11.13 24.85
CA MET A 693 8.39 -10.30 24.24
C MET A 693 8.07 -9.08 25.09
N LEU A 694 8.11 -9.22 26.42
CA LEU A 694 7.97 -8.13 27.37
C LEU A 694 9.11 -7.11 27.22
N LEU A 695 10.37 -7.55 27.12
CA LEU A 695 11.50 -6.64 26.87
C LEU A 695 11.44 -6.01 25.46
N ALA A 696 11.08 -6.76 24.43
CA ALA A 696 10.87 -6.21 23.08
C ALA A 696 9.83 -5.08 23.10
N ARG A 697 8.65 -5.34 23.71
CA ARG A 697 7.56 -4.37 23.87
C ARG A 697 7.97 -3.14 24.68
N ILE A 698 8.80 -3.29 25.72
CA ILE A 698 9.36 -2.15 26.48
C ILE A 698 10.33 -1.34 25.61
N GLY A 699 11.15 -2.00 24.76
CA GLY A 699 12.00 -1.33 23.77
C GLY A 699 11.20 -0.53 22.74
N ASP A 700 10.15 -1.12 22.20
CA ASP A 700 9.23 -0.46 21.25
C ASP A 700 8.53 0.75 21.90
N ILE A 701 8.09 0.65 23.16
CA ILE A 701 7.54 1.79 23.91
C ILE A 701 8.56 2.92 24.04
N TYR A 702 9.85 2.63 24.23
CA TYR A 702 10.89 3.66 24.22
C TYR A 702 11.09 4.29 22.83
N LEU A 703 11.01 3.53 21.73
CA LEU A 703 11.03 4.10 20.37
C LEU A 703 9.83 5.03 20.14
N LEU A 704 8.61 4.56 20.41
CA LEU A 704 7.37 5.34 20.31
C LEU A 704 7.39 6.60 21.20
N SER A 705 8.10 6.54 22.34
CA SER A 705 8.30 7.67 23.26
C SER A 705 9.46 8.60 22.86
N GLY A 706 10.00 8.48 21.64
CA GLY A 706 11.09 9.32 21.13
C GLY A 706 12.44 9.12 21.83
N GLN A 707 12.69 7.94 22.39
CA GLN A 707 13.84 7.62 23.25
C GLN A 707 14.66 6.44 22.69
N PRO A 708 15.38 6.62 21.56
CA PRO A 708 16.15 5.54 20.92
C PRO A 708 17.33 5.04 21.77
N ASP A 709 18.01 5.90 22.54
CA ASP A 709 19.15 5.51 23.39
C ASP A 709 18.76 4.58 24.56
N PRO A 710 17.61 4.78 25.24
CA PRO A 710 17.01 3.76 26.10
C PRO A 710 16.54 2.51 25.34
N ALA A 711 15.78 2.67 24.25
CA ALA A 711 15.23 1.54 23.49
C ALA A 711 16.33 0.55 23.07
N LYS A 712 17.40 1.07 22.47
CA LYS A 712 18.59 0.31 22.06
C LYS A 712 19.16 -0.55 23.18
N ARG A 713 19.25 -0.06 24.42
CA ARG A 713 19.77 -0.83 25.57
C ARG A 713 18.81 -1.95 26.01
N VAL A 714 17.51 -1.75 25.84
CA VAL A 714 16.50 -2.78 26.12
C VAL A 714 16.56 -3.87 25.05
N PHE A 715 16.64 -3.50 23.76
CA PHE A 715 16.83 -4.47 22.68
C PHE A 715 18.18 -5.21 22.77
N GLU A 716 19.29 -4.51 23.09
CA GLU A 716 20.60 -5.13 23.33
C GLU A 716 20.59 -6.10 24.53
N ARG A 717 19.64 -5.93 25.47
CA ARG A 717 19.39 -6.88 26.56
C ARG A 717 18.53 -8.06 26.09
N ALA A 718 17.42 -7.82 25.40
CA ALA A 718 16.52 -8.85 24.87
C ALA A 718 17.27 -9.80 23.92
N ALA A 719 17.89 -9.28 22.87
CA ALA A 719 18.67 -10.03 21.88
C ALA A 719 19.93 -10.73 22.44
N LYS A 720 20.31 -10.46 23.71
CA LYS A 720 21.41 -11.13 24.42
C LYS A 720 20.93 -12.19 25.41
N LEU A 721 19.80 -11.97 26.08
CA LEU A 721 19.23 -12.94 27.03
C LEU A 721 18.47 -14.05 26.31
N PHE A 722 17.75 -13.67 25.25
CA PHE A 722 16.79 -14.50 24.54
C PHE A 722 17.14 -14.56 23.03
N PRO A 723 18.39 -14.90 22.66
CA PRO A 723 18.90 -14.68 21.30
C PRO A 723 18.18 -15.47 20.20
N ASP A 724 17.46 -16.51 20.57
CA ASP A 724 16.84 -17.50 19.69
C ASP A 724 15.30 -17.56 19.86
N GLU A 725 14.72 -16.62 20.63
CA GLU A 725 13.29 -16.49 20.95
C GLU A 725 12.71 -15.21 20.33
N GLU A 726 11.41 -15.17 20.09
CA GLU A 726 10.73 -14.15 19.26
C GLU A 726 11.06 -12.70 19.65
N GLY A 727 10.93 -12.33 20.93
CA GLY A 727 11.24 -10.98 21.39
C GLY A 727 12.71 -10.61 21.25
N GLY A 728 13.62 -11.58 21.29
CA GLY A 728 15.02 -11.40 20.94
C GLY A 728 15.25 -11.23 19.44
N LEU A 729 14.50 -11.93 18.59
CA LEU A 729 14.54 -11.76 17.13
C LEU A 729 13.97 -10.40 16.70
N ILE A 730 12.83 -9.97 17.26
CA ILE A 730 12.30 -8.60 17.12
C ILE A 730 13.39 -7.59 17.52
N ALA A 731 14.00 -7.77 18.70
CA ALA A 731 15.05 -6.89 19.18
C ALA A 731 16.28 -6.83 18.24
N LYS A 732 16.69 -7.96 17.62
CA LYS A 732 17.74 -7.98 16.59
C LYS A 732 17.34 -7.12 15.38
N MET A 733 16.09 -7.22 14.90
CA MET A 733 15.57 -6.43 13.77
C MET A 733 15.53 -4.94 14.09
N ARG A 734 14.90 -4.55 15.21
CA ARG A 734 14.83 -3.13 15.67
C ARG A 734 16.22 -2.49 15.78
N LEU A 735 17.24 -3.26 16.18
CA LEU A 735 18.63 -2.79 16.29
C LEU A 735 19.36 -2.56 14.95
N VAL A 736 18.92 -3.18 13.85
CA VAL A 736 19.49 -2.97 12.51
C VAL A 736 18.65 -2.04 11.63
N GLU A 737 17.34 -1.94 11.90
CA GLU A 737 16.43 -0.99 11.26
C GLU A 737 16.54 0.42 11.87
N GLY A 738 16.66 0.51 13.20
CA GLY A 738 16.72 1.78 13.93
C GLY A 738 15.36 2.39 14.29
N GLY A 739 14.26 1.73 13.93
CA GLY A 739 12.87 2.13 14.18
C GLY A 739 11.94 0.93 14.35
N ILE A 740 10.63 1.18 14.33
CA ILE A 740 9.58 0.15 14.31
C ILE A 740 9.05 0.06 12.89
N HIS A 741 9.32 -1.05 12.21
CA HIS A 741 8.93 -1.27 10.81
C HIS A 741 8.38 -2.70 10.67
N ASP A 742 7.23 -3.01 11.27
CA ASP A 742 6.70 -4.38 11.23
C ASP A 742 6.20 -4.80 9.83
N GLU A 743 5.68 -3.85 9.06
CA GLU A 743 5.29 -4.06 7.67
C GLU A 743 6.52 -3.96 6.73
N PRO A 744 6.72 -4.90 5.77
CA PRO A 744 7.71 -4.73 4.72
C PRO A 744 7.28 -3.62 3.75
N SER A 745 7.99 -2.49 3.79
CA SER A 745 7.73 -1.30 2.97
C SER A 745 8.97 -0.98 2.11
N LEU A 746 8.74 -0.57 0.86
CA LEU A 746 9.80 -0.15 -0.06
C LEU A 746 10.44 1.17 0.37
N ASP A 747 9.66 2.10 0.93
CA ASP A 747 10.10 3.46 1.29
C ASP A 747 10.91 3.54 2.60
N ASP A 748 10.70 2.60 3.52
CA ASP A 748 11.14 2.73 4.92
C ASP A 748 12.51 2.11 5.26
N ILE A 749 13.15 1.37 4.33
CA ILE A 749 14.31 0.53 4.65
C ILE A 749 15.65 1.23 4.39
N PHE A 750 16.33 1.60 5.48
CA PHE A 750 17.61 2.32 5.43
C PHE A 750 18.83 1.43 5.13
N ALA A 751 19.85 2.02 4.50
CA ALA A 751 21.05 1.38 3.95
C ALA A 751 22.08 0.88 5.00
N ILE A 752 21.65 0.08 5.98
CA ILE A 752 22.52 -0.53 6.98
C ILE A 752 22.90 -1.95 6.55
N ARG A 753 24.18 -2.17 6.23
CA ARG A 753 24.71 -3.46 5.74
C ARG A 753 24.43 -4.65 6.67
N ARG A 754 24.33 -4.40 7.97
CA ARG A 754 24.07 -5.43 8.99
C ARG A 754 22.63 -5.96 8.97
N ALA A 755 21.69 -5.28 8.30
CA ALA A 755 20.30 -5.73 8.22
C ALA A 755 20.19 -7.08 7.49
N ALA A 756 20.83 -7.21 6.32
CA ALA A 756 20.87 -8.46 5.57
C ALA A 756 21.46 -9.64 6.36
N GLU A 757 22.50 -9.39 7.18
CA GLU A 757 23.11 -10.41 8.05
C GLU A 757 22.10 -10.93 9.09
N VAL A 758 21.28 -10.05 9.68
CA VAL A 758 20.25 -10.40 10.67
C VAL A 758 19.04 -11.07 10.01
N TYR A 759 18.53 -10.56 8.88
CA TYR A 759 17.42 -11.21 8.18
C TYR A 759 17.81 -12.63 7.73
N SER A 760 19.00 -12.80 7.15
CA SER A 760 19.52 -14.11 6.76
C SER A 760 19.70 -15.05 7.97
N GLU A 761 20.10 -14.53 9.13
CA GLU A 761 20.17 -15.32 10.38
C GLU A 761 18.78 -15.80 10.81
N ILE A 762 17.76 -14.93 10.79
CA ILE A 762 16.38 -15.27 11.14
C ILE A 762 15.84 -16.36 10.22
N ILE A 763 15.92 -16.15 8.90
CA ILE A 763 15.41 -17.08 7.87
C ILE A 763 16.08 -18.46 7.98
N SER A 764 17.41 -18.50 8.16
CA SER A 764 18.18 -19.75 8.11
C SER A 764 18.23 -20.55 9.42
N LYS A 765 18.01 -19.90 10.58
CA LYS A 765 18.03 -20.58 11.90
C LYS A 765 16.66 -20.75 12.54
N HIS A 766 15.71 -19.87 12.22
CA HIS A 766 14.38 -19.84 12.82
C HIS A 766 13.27 -19.90 11.74
N PRO A 767 13.30 -20.84 10.79
CA PRO A 767 12.36 -20.87 9.66
C PRO A 767 10.90 -21.05 10.07
N ASP A 768 10.64 -21.66 11.24
CA ASP A 768 9.31 -21.82 11.83
C ASP A 768 8.79 -20.56 12.54
N SER A 769 9.61 -19.50 12.64
CA SER A 769 9.22 -18.22 13.27
C SER A 769 8.26 -17.44 12.36
N PRO A 770 7.20 -16.80 12.89
CA PRO A 770 6.39 -15.84 12.12
C PRO A 770 7.21 -14.66 11.56
N LEU A 771 8.36 -14.34 12.16
CA LEU A 771 9.27 -13.32 11.64
C LEU A 771 10.06 -13.78 10.41
N ALA A 772 10.19 -15.09 10.14
CA ALA A 772 10.97 -15.58 9.00
C ALA A 772 10.42 -15.06 7.68
N ALA A 773 9.10 -15.13 7.47
CA ALA A 773 8.46 -14.57 6.28
C ALA A 773 8.65 -13.05 6.16
N VAL A 774 8.51 -12.31 7.26
CA VAL A 774 8.72 -10.85 7.31
C VAL A 774 10.17 -10.49 6.97
N ALA A 775 11.12 -11.22 7.53
CA ALA A 775 12.56 -11.08 7.27
C ALA A 775 12.91 -11.42 5.82
N THR A 776 12.27 -12.41 5.19
CA THR A 776 12.45 -12.75 3.77
C THR A 776 12.08 -11.58 2.86
N ILE A 777 10.90 -10.98 3.05
CA ILE A 777 10.49 -9.82 2.22
C ILE A 777 11.37 -8.59 2.50
N LYS A 778 11.78 -8.37 3.76
CA LYS A 778 12.74 -7.30 4.11
C LYS A 778 14.13 -7.51 3.53
N LEU A 779 14.58 -8.75 3.38
CA LEU A 779 15.83 -9.10 2.71
C LEU A 779 15.74 -8.80 1.20
N ALA A 780 14.64 -9.20 0.55
CA ALA A 780 14.37 -8.90 -0.86
C ALA A 780 14.33 -7.38 -1.12
N ILE A 781 13.64 -6.60 -0.28
CA ILE A 781 13.63 -5.13 -0.39
C ILE A 781 15.04 -4.56 -0.17
N TRP A 782 15.76 -5.00 0.86
CA TRP A 782 17.14 -4.55 1.12
C TRP A 782 18.07 -4.86 -0.06
N GLN A 783 17.87 -5.99 -0.75
CA GLN A 783 18.63 -6.35 -1.96
C GLN A 783 18.35 -5.38 -3.12
N ILE A 784 17.10 -4.94 -3.35
CA ILE A 784 16.77 -3.89 -4.33
C ILE A 784 17.53 -2.60 -4.01
N TRP A 785 17.44 -2.12 -2.77
CA TRP A 785 18.16 -0.92 -2.29
C TRP A 785 19.69 -1.00 -2.42
N ASN A 786 20.25 -2.19 -2.60
CA ASN A 786 21.68 -2.43 -2.83
C ASN A 786 22.01 -2.81 -4.30
N ASN A 787 21.08 -2.62 -5.24
CA ASN A 787 21.17 -2.99 -6.66
C ASN A 787 21.55 -4.48 -6.88
N ARG A 788 20.99 -5.36 -6.05
CA ARG A 788 21.09 -6.82 -6.11
C ARG A 788 19.75 -7.38 -6.56
N LEU A 789 19.33 -6.98 -7.75
CA LEU A 789 17.98 -7.21 -8.26
C LEU A 789 17.75 -8.71 -8.54
N GLU A 790 18.79 -9.38 -9.05
CA GLU A 790 18.85 -10.83 -9.22
C GLU A 790 18.75 -11.60 -7.89
N ASP A 791 19.50 -11.19 -6.85
CA ASP A 791 19.39 -11.81 -5.52
C ASP A 791 17.96 -11.66 -4.94
N SER A 792 17.33 -10.51 -5.19
CA SER A 792 15.96 -10.19 -4.72
C SER A 792 14.91 -11.04 -5.40
N LEU A 793 14.97 -11.16 -6.73
CA LEU A 793 14.06 -12.01 -7.52
C LEU A 793 14.15 -13.47 -7.08
N MET A 794 15.36 -14.00 -6.89
CA MET A 794 15.59 -15.36 -6.38
C MET A 794 14.93 -15.57 -5.00
N VAL A 795 15.10 -14.63 -4.06
CA VAL A 795 14.48 -14.69 -2.72
C VAL A 795 12.95 -14.61 -2.79
N VAL A 796 12.40 -13.83 -3.73
CA VAL A 796 10.95 -13.76 -3.96
C VAL A 796 10.41 -15.05 -4.57
N SER A 797 11.06 -15.64 -5.58
CA SER A 797 10.62 -16.92 -6.17
C SER A 797 10.68 -18.05 -5.14
N GLU A 798 11.77 -18.18 -4.38
CA GLU A 798 11.89 -19.18 -3.32
C GLU A 798 10.80 -19.02 -2.24
N PHE A 799 10.43 -17.79 -1.89
CA PHE A 799 9.32 -17.54 -0.97
C PHE A 799 7.96 -17.96 -1.55
N LEU A 800 7.68 -17.62 -2.80
CA LEU A 800 6.42 -17.94 -3.48
C LEU A 800 6.26 -19.45 -3.73
N GLU A 801 7.35 -20.15 -4.06
CA GLU A 801 7.38 -21.60 -4.25
C GLU A 801 7.16 -22.36 -2.94
N ASN A 802 7.81 -21.95 -1.86
CA ASN A 802 7.70 -22.62 -0.55
C ASN A 802 6.44 -22.23 0.22
N GLN A 803 5.92 -21.00 0.07
CA GLN A 803 4.81 -20.48 0.87
C GLN A 803 3.68 -19.80 0.04
N PRO A 804 3.13 -20.45 -1.00
CA PRO A 804 2.20 -19.82 -1.97
C PRO A 804 0.86 -19.34 -1.40
N ASN A 805 0.54 -19.67 -0.14
CA ASN A 805 -0.68 -19.23 0.56
C ASN A 805 -0.40 -18.29 1.76
N HIS A 806 0.82 -17.77 1.90
CA HIS A 806 1.17 -16.88 3.01
C HIS A 806 0.53 -15.49 2.87
N SER A 807 0.20 -14.83 3.98
CA SER A 807 -0.43 -13.50 4.01
C SER A 807 0.40 -12.41 3.33
N LEU A 808 1.73 -12.58 3.27
CA LEU A 808 2.67 -11.67 2.62
C LEU A 808 2.87 -11.93 1.11
N VAL A 809 2.23 -12.94 0.51
CA VAL A 809 2.36 -13.22 -0.94
C VAL A 809 2.10 -11.98 -1.82
N PRO A 810 1.04 -11.17 -1.60
CA PRO A 810 0.85 -9.94 -2.37
C PRO A 810 2.03 -8.94 -2.27
N LYS A 811 2.67 -8.85 -1.10
CA LYS A 811 3.85 -8.00 -0.88
C LYS A 811 5.10 -8.58 -1.55
N ALA A 812 5.25 -9.91 -1.56
CA ALA A 812 6.33 -10.58 -2.28
C ALA A 812 6.24 -10.33 -3.80
N LEU A 813 5.04 -10.43 -4.37
CA LEU A 813 4.77 -10.14 -5.78
C LEU A 813 5.08 -8.67 -6.13
N GLU A 814 4.65 -7.72 -5.30
CA GLU A 814 4.99 -6.29 -5.45
C GLU A 814 6.51 -6.05 -5.47
N VAL A 815 7.25 -6.62 -4.51
CA VAL A 815 8.71 -6.51 -4.41
C VAL A 815 9.41 -7.18 -5.59
N GLY A 816 8.89 -8.30 -6.10
CA GLY A 816 9.39 -8.96 -7.32
C GLY A 816 9.19 -8.12 -8.59
N VAL A 817 8.02 -7.47 -8.73
CA VAL A 817 7.73 -6.56 -9.86
C VAL A 817 8.64 -5.33 -9.84
N GLU A 818 8.91 -4.76 -8.66
CA GLU A 818 9.84 -3.65 -8.50
C GLU A 818 11.29 -4.07 -8.84
N ALA A 819 11.74 -5.21 -8.30
CA ALA A 819 13.06 -5.76 -8.62
C ALA A 819 13.25 -6.03 -10.12
N PHE A 820 12.24 -6.61 -10.79
CA PHE A 820 12.28 -6.86 -12.23
C PHE A 820 12.23 -5.56 -13.05
N THR A 821 11.43 -4.58 -12.64
CA THR A 821 11.34 -3.27 -13.29
C THR A 821 12.69 -2.56 -13.30
N GLN A 822 13.32 -2.40 -12.12
CA GLN A 822 14.66 -1.82 -12.04
C GLN A 822 15.71 -2.66 -12.81
N LEU A 823 15.54 -3.99 -12.90
CA LEU A 823 16.47 -4.86 -13.63
C LEU A 823 16.36 -4.64 -15.14
N VAL A 824 15.14 -4.52 -15.66
CA VAL A 824 14.89 -4.17 -17.07
C VAL A 824 15.47 -2.79 -17.39
N GLU A 825 15.25 -1.78 -16.55
CA GLU A 825 15.79 -0.43 -16.74
C GLU A 825 17.32 -0.42 -16.79
N ARG A 826 17.96 -0.99 -15.76
CA ARG A 826 19.41 -1.09 -15.61
C ARG A 826 20.04 -1.86 -16.77
N ASN A 827 19.46 -3.01 -17.14
CA ASN A 827 20.02 -3.86 -18.18
C ASN A 827 19.77 -3.32 -19.60
N ALA A 828 18.60 -2.72 -19.88
CA ALA A 828 18.32 -2.12 -21.18
C ALA A 828 19.24 -0.91 -21.46
N ALA A 829 19.53 -0.09 -20.44
CA ALA A 829 20.50 1.01 -20.54
C ALA A 829 21.93 0.51 -20.87
N ASP A 830 22.34 -0.65 -20.34
CA ASP A 830 23.62 -1.31 -20.64
C ASP A 830 23.61 -2.12 -21.95
N GLY A 831 22.46 -2.31 -22.60
CA GLY A 831 22.28 -3.23 -23.74
C GLY A 831 22.31 -4.73 -23.36
N ARG A 832 22.18 -5.06 -22.08
CA ARG A 832 22.25 -6.40 -21.47
C ARG A 832 20.90 -7.13 -21.52
N TYR A 833 20.38 -7.25 -22.74
CA TYR A 833 19.08 -7.85 -23.03
C TYR A 833 18.97 -9.36 -22.76
N PRO A 834 20.01 -10.20 -22.97
CA PRO A 834 19.95 -11.63 -22.63
C PRO A 834 19.62 -11.86 -21.15
N GLU A 835 20.21 -11.07 -20.25
CA GLU A 835 20.00 -11.16 -18.79
C GLU A 835 18.57 -10.78 -18.37
N ILE A 836 17.88 -9.94 -19.15
CA ILE A 836 16.43 -9.66 -18.95
C ILE A 836 15.61 -10.92 -19.24
N LEU A 837 15.88 -11.59 -20.37
CA LEU A 837 15.15 -12.81 -20.75
C LEU A 837 15.53 -14.04 -19.91
N GLU A 838 16.72 -14.07 -19.32
CA GLU A 838 17.11 -15.06 -18.33
C GLU A 838 16.23 -14.91 -17.08
N GLN A 839 16.24 -13.73 -16.44
CA GLN A 839 15.46 -13.49 -15.23
C GLN A 839 13.94 -13.56 -15.45
N TRP A 840 13.43 -13.13 -16.61
CA TRP A 840 12.01 -13.30 -16.97
C TRP A 840 11.59 -14.77 -17.04
N ARG A 841 12.41 -15.64 -17.67
CA ARG A 841 12.10 -17.07 -17.84
C ARG A 841 12.29 -17.89 -16.57
N GLU A 842 13.22 -17.49 -15.70
CA GLU A 842 13.44 -18.15 -14.39
C GLU A 842 12.33 -17.81 -13.40
N ASN A 843 11.95 -16.54 -13.29
CA ASN A 843 10.98 -16.05 -12.31
C ASN A 843 9.55 -16.13 -12.85
N VAL A 844 9.04 -17.36 -13.03
CA VAL A 844 7.77 -17.68 -13.69
C VAL A 844 6.56 -16.90 -13.14
N PHE A 845 6.58 -16.49 -11.86
CA PHE A 845 5.51 -15.68 -11.26
C PHE A 845 5.31 -14.31 -11.96
N LEU A 846 6.34 -13.78 -12.62
CA LEU A 846 6.25 -12.55 -13.40
C LEU A 846 5.38 -12.69 -14.65
N HIS A 847 5.20 -13.92 -15.17
CA HIS A 847 4.34 -14.18 -16.33
C HIS A 847 2.86 -13.89 -16.02
N ASP A 848 2.40 -14.27 -14.83
CA ASP A 848 1.01 -14.06 -14.38
C ASP A 848 0.74 -12.58 -14.03
N LEU A 849 1.81 -11.80 -13.79
CA LEU A 849 1.77 -10.36 -13.51
C LEU A 849 2.10 -9.49 -14.74
N LEU A 850 2.13 -10.06 -15.95
CA LEU A 850 2.55 -9.34 -17.16
C LEU A 850 1.74 -8.04 -17.39
N ASP A 851 0.42 -8.09 -17.18
CA ASP A 851 -0.46 -6.93 -17.34
C ASP A 851 -0.27 -5.85 -16.24
N ASP A 852 0.25 -6.24 -15.06
CA ASP A 852 0.56 -5.34 -13.94
C ASP A 852 1.94 -4.67 -14.07
N LEU A 853 2.84 -5.20 -14.92
CA LEU A 853 4.16 -4.59 -15.17
C LEU A 853 4.03 -3.21 -15.83
N SER A 854 4.91 -2.28 -15.45
CA SER A 854 4.92 -0.94 -16.04
C SER A 854 5.10 -1.00 -17.57
N PRO A 855 4.48 -0.11 -18.37
CA PRO A 855 4.61 -0.12 -19.83
C PRO A 855 6.04 -0.02 -20.33
N SER A 856 6.91 0.69 -19.62
CA SER A 856 8.35 0.73 -19.90
C SER A 856 9.05 -0.61 -19.63
N THR A 857 8.65 -1.34 -18.58
CA THR A 857 9.12 -2.70 -18.31
C THR A 857 8.69 -3.66 -19.43
N GLN A 858 7.41 -3.62 -19.83
CA GLN A 858 6.89 -4.47 -20.92
C GLN A 858 7.56 -4.17 -22.28
N LEU A 859 7.84 -2.90 -22.58
CA LEU A 859 8.56 -2.51 -23.80
C LEU A 859 10.06 -2.83 -23.75
N GLY A 860 10.70 -2.75 -22.57
CA GLY A 860 12.08 -3.22 -22.38
C GLY A 860 12.20 -4.74 -22.55
N LEU A 861 11.22 -5.50 -22.06
CA LEU A 861 11.09 -6.93 -22.29
C LEU A 861 10.81 -7.24 -23.78
N ALA A 862 9.97 -6.46 -24.45
CA ALA A 862 9.73 -6.58 -25.89
C ALA A 862 11.01 -6.36 -26.72
N MET A 863 11.81 -5.34 -26.37
CA MET A 863 13.13 -5.12 -26.97
C MET A 863 14.05 -6.32 -26.71
N ALA A 864 14.05 -6.87 -25.49
CA ALA A 864 14.86 -8.04 -25.17
C ALA A 864 14.49 -9.24 -26.05
N TYR A 865 13.20 -9.55 -26.20
CA TYR A 865 12.70 -10.58 -27.13
C TYR A 865 13.12 -10.32 -28.59
N TRP A 866 13.07 -9.08 -29.08
CA TRP A 866 13.55 -8.74 -30.44
C TRP A 866 15.04 -9.05 -30.60
N THR A 867 15.90 -8.63 -29.66
CA THR A 867 17.35 -8.90 -29.73
C THR A 867 17.71 -10.39 -29.65
N ALA A 868 16.83 -11.22 -29.09
CA ALA A 868 16.97 -12.68 -29.10
C ALA A 868 16.43 -13.36 -30.38
N GLY A 869 15.82 -12.60 -31.31
CA GLY A 869 15.17 -13.11 -32.52
C GLY A 869 13.73 -13.60 -32.32
N GLU A 870 13.16 -13.47 -31.12
CA GLU A 870 11.79 -13.86 -30.77
C GLU A 870 10.80 -12.73 -31.14
N MET A 871 10.74 -12.42 -32.44
CA MET A 871 10.12 -11.19 -32.94
C MET A 871 8.59 -11.13 -32.81
N GLU A 872 7.85 -12.24 -32.93
CA GLU A 872 6.39 -12.22 -32.76
C GLU A 872 6.01 -12.04 -31.26
N GLN A 873 6.86 -12.49 -30.32
CA GLN A 873 6.74 -12.18 -28.89
C GLN A 873 6.95 -10.68 -28.64
N ALA A 874 7.99 -10.09 -29.23
CA ALA A 874 8.23 -8.65 -29.16
C ALA A 874 7.08 -7.82 -29.76
N ILE A 875 6.53 -8.23 -30.91
CA ILE A 875 5.33 -7.62 -31.51
C ILE A 875 4.12 -7.78 -30.59
N ALA A 876 3.93 -8.95 -29.97
CA ALA A 876 2.80 -9.21 -29.07
C ALA A 876 2.80 -8.32 -27.82
N LEU A 877 3.98 -8.05 -27.25
CA LEU A 877 4.15 -7.15 -26.10
C LEU A 877 4.02 -5.66 -26.48
N ALA A 878 4.52 -5.25 -27.66
CA ALA A 878 4.46 -3.85 -28.08
C ALA A 878 3.10 -3.43 -28.67
N ARG A 879 2.39 -4.33 -29.36
CA ARG A 879 1.13 -4.05 -30.07
C ARG A 879 0.01 -3.46 -29.18
N PRO A 880 -0.16 -3.85 -27.90
CA PRO A 880 -1.13 -3.22 -26.99
C PRO A 880 -0.97 -1.71 -26.81
N TYR A 881 0.19 -1.13 -27.13
CA TYR A 881 0.44 0.32 -27.05
C TYR A 881 0.23 1.07 -28.38
N LEU A 882 -0.23 0.40 -29.44
CA LEU A 882 -0.65 1.04 -30.69
C LEU A 882 -2.16 1.34 -30.71
N ARG A 883 -2.62 2.11 -29.71
CA ARG A 883 -4.04 2.52 -29.56
C ARG A 883 -4.18 3.99 -29.16
N GLU A 884 -5.25 4.63 -29.61
CA GLU A 884 -5.57 6.05 -29.38
C GLU A 884 -5.66 6.45 -27.88
N ASP A 885 -5.95 5.49 -26.99
CA ASP A 885 -6.08 5.70 -25.54
C ASP A 885 -4.74 5.72 -24.79
N THR A 886 -3.64 5.33 -25.43
CA THR A 886 -2.32 5.19 -24.77
C THR A 886 -1.45 6.45 -24.88
N PRO A 887 -0.61 6.77 -23.86
CA PRO A 887 0.28 7.93 -23.90
C PRO A 887 1.20 7.97 -25.12
N LYS A 888 1.39 9.15 -25.71
CA LYS A 888 2.10 9.31 -26.99
C LYS A 888 3.55 8.84 -26.94
N GLU A 889 4.20 9.02 -25.80
CA GLU A 889 5.55 8.53 -25.55
C GLU A 889 5.64 7.00 -25.71
N LEU A 890 4.63 6.27 -25.25
CA LEU A 890 4.54 4.81 -25.35
C LEU A 890 4.06 4.34 -26.74
N GLN A 891 3.16 5.10 -27.38
CA GLN A 891 2.78 4.87 -28.78
C GLN A 891 4.01 4.94 -29.70
N ILE A 892 4.84 5.98 -29.54
CA ILE A 892 6.09 6.17 -30.29
C ILE A 892 7.04 4.99 -30.05
N ALA A 893 7.24 4.60 -28.79
CA ALA A 893 8.09 3.48 -28.40
C ALA A 893 7.73 2.17 -29.12
N ALA A 894 6.45 1.78 -29.03
CA ALA A 894 5.93 0.58 -29.64
C ALA A 894 5.98 0.64 -31.18
N LEU A 895 5.75 1.83 -31.75
CA LEU A 895 5.76 2.04 -33.19
C LEU A 895 7.17 1.97 -33.77
N GLU A 896 8.17 2.57 -33.13
CA GLU A 896 9.58 2.48 -33.53
C GLU A 896 10.09 1.03 -33.43
N LEU A 897 9.74 0.31 -32.36
CA LEU A 897 10.08 -1.11 -32.17
C LEU A 897 9.45 -2.00 -33.25
N ILE A 898 8.14 -1.88 -33.46
CA ILE A 898 7.39 -2.71 -34.44
C ILE A 898 7.81 -2.37 -35.87
N LEU A 899 8.07 -1.09 -36.19
CA LEU A 899 8.61 -0.68 -37.49
C LEU A 899 10.00 -1.27 -37.73
N GLY A 900 10.87 -1.26 -36.72
CA GLY A 900 12.20 -1.87 -36.79
C GLY A 900 12.14 -3.37 -37.12
N ILE A 901 11.29 -4.12 -36.42
CA ILE A 901 11.06 -5.55 -36.68
C ILE A 901 10.54 -5.79 -38.11
N PHE A 902 9.55 -5.01 -38.55
CA PHE A 902 8.98 -5.20 -39.90
C PHE A 902 9.97 -4.80 -41.01
N LEU A 903 10.85 -3.82 -40.77
CA LEU A 903 11.95 -3.47 -41.68
C LEU A 903 13.02 -4.57 -41.75
N GLU A 904 13.33 -5.23 -40.64
CA GLU A 904 14.26 -6.38 -40.60
C GLU A 904 13.72 -7.56 -41.42
N GLN A 905 12.47 -7.94 -41.15
CA GLN A 905 11.79 -9.06 -41.82
C GLN A 905 11.30 -8.73 -43.24
N GLN A 906 11.44 -7.47 -43.69
CA GLN A 906 10.95 -6.98 -45.00
C GLN A 906 9.44 -7.22 -45.19
N GLU A 907 8.68 -7.09 -44.10
CA GLU A 907 7.22 -7.28 -44.02
C GLU A 907 6.48 -6.04 -44.58
N TRP A 908 6.71 -5.73 -45.86
CA TRP A 908 6.26 -4.49 -46.53
C TRP A 908 4.75 -4.25 -46.39
N ALA A 909 3.93 -5.30 -46.36
CA ALA A 909 2.49 -5.16 -46.12
C ALA A 909 2.21 -4.60 -44.72
N ARG A 910 2.79 -5.21 -43.68
CA ARG A 910 2.62 -4.77 -42.28
C ARG A 910 3.17 -3.36 -42.03
N ILE A 911 4.21 -2.93 -42.75
CA ILE A 911 4.72 -1.55 -42.69
C ILE A 911 3.66 -0.56 -43.22
N VAL A 912 2.96 -0.87 -44.31
CA VAL A 912 1.90 0.00 -44.84
C VAL A 912 0.70 0.09 -43.89
N ASP A 913 0.41 -0.98 -43.13
CA ASP A 913 -0.64 -0.98 -42.11
C ASP A 913 -0.34 -0.02 -40.93
N LEU A 914 0.92 0.39 -40.74
CA LEU A 914 1.31 1.41 -39.74
C LEU A 914 1.04 2.86 -40.21
N ALA A 915 0.70 3.09 -41.48
CA ALA A 915 0.52 4.42 -42.04
C ALA A 915 -0.50 5.34 -41.31
N PRO A 916 -1.58 4.86 -40.67
CA PRO A 916 -2.52 5.73 -39.95
C PRO A 916 -1.90 6.49 -38.78
N PHE A 917 -0.90 5.92 -38.09
CA PHE A 917 -0.28 6.53 -36.92
C PHE A 917 0.58 7.77 -37.26
N ARG A 918 0.92 7.99 -38.54
CA ARG A 918 1.84 9.02 -39.02
C ARG A 918 1.51 10.44 -38.55
N GLU A 919 0.24 10.85 -38.64
CA GLU A 919 -0.12 12.27 -38.51
C GLU A 919 0.16 12.81 -37.10
N GLU A 920 0.07 11.97 -36.08
CA GLU A 920 0.15 12.35 -34.67
C GLU A 920 1.58 12.37 -34.09
N LEU A 921 2.57 11.91 -34.85
CA LEU A 921 3.97 11.78 -34.45
C LEU A 921 4.73 13.13 -34.41
N PRO A 922 5.83 13.21 -33.64
CA PRO A 922 6.82 14.27 -33.81
C PRO A 922 7.44 14.23 -35.22
N GLU A 923 8.02 15.35 -35.66
CA GLU A 923 8.43 15.53 -37.06
C GLU A 923 9.47 14.50 -37.55
N ALA A 924 10.43 14.11 -36.71
CA ALA A 924 11.45 13.11 -37.06
C ALA A 924 10.82 11.72 -37.29
N GLN A 925 10.07 11.21 -36.33
CA GLN A 925 9.33 9.95 -36.45
C GLN A 925 8.33 9.98 -37.61
N ARG A 926 7.66 11.11 -37.84
CA ARG A 926 6.76 11.29 -38.99
C ARG A 926 7.52 11.11 -40.30
N ARG A 927 8.69 11.74 -40.48
CA ARG A 927 9.54 11.57 -41.67
C ARG A 927 9.95 10.11 -41.87
N GLU A 928 10.44 9.44 -40.82
CA GLU A 928 10.93 8.07 -40.88
C GLU A 928 9.83 7.06 -41.23
N LEU A 929 8.66 7.14 -40.59
CA LEU A 929 7.52 6.31 -40.94
C LEU A 929 7.00 6.62 -42.35
N THR A 930 6.95 7.89 -42.75
CA THR A 930 6.52 8.27 -44.12
C THR A 930 7.45 7.68 -45.18
N TYR A 931 8.76 7.78 -44.98
CA TYR A 931 9.77 7.19 -45.86
C TYR A 931 9.65 5.66 -45.91
N SER A 932 9.46 5.01 -44.76
CA SER A 932 9.34 3.55 -44.65
C SER A 932 8.06 3.03 -45.32
N VAL A 933 6.91 3.70 -45.13
CA VAL A 933 5.64 3.39 -45.79
C VAL A 933 5.73 3.60 -47.30
N ALA A 934 6.34 4.69 -47.76
CA ALA A 934 6.53 4.97 -49.19
C ALA A 934 7.43 3.90 -49.85
N LEU A 935 8.54 3.53 -49.20
CA LEU A 935 9.43 2.47 -49.66
C LEU A 935 8.74 1.10 -49.68
N ALA A 936 7.92 0.79 -48.68
CA ALA A 936 7.13 -0.43 -48.61
C ALA A 936 6.08 -0.49 -49.74
N MET A 937 5.39 0.63 -50.03
CA MET A 937 4.48 0.73 -51.18
C MET A 937 5.20 0.50 -52.51
N GLU A 938 6.40 1.05 -52.72
CA GLU A 938 7.18 0.80 -53.94
C GLU A 938 7.61 -0.67 -54.08
N ASN A 939 7.99 -1.33 -52.98
CA ASN A 939 8.34 -2.76 -52.98
C ASN A 939 7.12 -3.67 -53.22
N LEU A 940 5.91 -3.20 -52.87
CA LEU A 940 4.63 -3.83 -53.22
C LEU A 940 4.11 -3.47 -54.62
N GLY A 941 4.82 -2.63 -55.39
CA GLY A 941 4.38 -2.17 -56.71
C GLY A 941 3.25 -1.12 -56.70
N ARG A 942 2.95 -0.53 -55.54
CA ARG A 942 1.88 0.47 -55.31
C ARG A 942 2.38 1.91 -55.55
N SER A 943 3.16 2.12 -56.61
CA SER A 943 3.89 3.38 -56.87
C SER A 943 3.00 4.63 -56.95
N GLU A 944 1.78 4.54 -57.48
CA GLU A 944 0.83 5.67 -57.50
C GLU A 944 0.34 6.08 -56.09
N GLU A 945 0.28 5.14 -55.15
CA GLU A 945 -0.07 5.42 -53.75
C GLU A 945 1.13 5.96 -52.96
N ALA A 946 2.36 5.53 -53.30
CA ALA A 946 3.60 6.05 -52.74
C ALA A 946 3.90 7.48 -53.21
N ARG A 947 3.55 7.81 -54.46
CA ARG A 947 3.79 9.09 -55.14
C ARG A 947 3.48 10.37 -54.34
N PRO A 948 2.33 10.54 -53.66
CA PRO A 948 2.09 11.71 -52.82
C PRO A 948 3.05 11.79 -51.62
N LEU A 949 3.43 10.65 -51.04
CA LEU A 949 4.38 10.59 -49.92
C LEU A 949 5.79 10.99 -50.40
N TRP A 950 6.24 10.44 -51.54
CA TRP A 950 7.52 10.83 -52.15
C TRP A 950 7.59 12.31 -52.53
N ARG A 951 6.47 12.94 -52.93
CA ARG A 951 6.44 14.38 -53.18
C ARG A 951 6.72 15.18 -51.90
N GLY A 952 6.01 14.87 -50.81
CA GLY A 952 6.27 15.51 -49.52
C GLY A 952 7.70 15.32 -49.03
N LEU A 953 8.24 14.09 -49.15
CA LEU A 953 9.62 13.77 -48.78
C LEU A 953 10.65 14.48 -49.68
N ALA A 954 10.40 14.63 -50.99
CA ALA A 954 11.31 15.36 -51.89
C ALA A 954 11.36 16.87 -51.58
N GLU A 955 10.30 17.43 -51.02
CA GLU A 955 10.21 18.83 -50.57
C GLU A 955 10.81 19.04 -49.16
N ASP A 956 11.04 17.97 -48.39
CA ASP A 956 11.58 18.02 -47.03
C ASP A 956 13.13 18.13 -47.01
N LEU A 957 13.63 19.33 -46.70
CA LEU A 957 15.06 19.62 -46.55
C LEU A 957 15.69 19.11 -45.24
N GLY A 958 14.90 18.47 -44.37
CA GLY A 958 15.35 17.87 -43.11
C GLY A 958 15.51 16.34 -43.17
N LEU A 959 15.43 15.73 -44.36
CA LEU A 959 15.88 14.36 -44.62
C LEU A 959 17.38 14.31 -44.91
N SER A 960 17.96 13.10 -44.86
CA SER A 960 19.31 12.86 -45.39
C SER A 960 19.34 12.98 -46.92
N ASP A 961 20.50 13.35 -47.49
CA ASP A 961 20.71 13.47 -48.93
C ASP A 961 20.36 12.16 -49.66
N ALA A 962 20.76 11.00 -49.11
CA ALA A 962 20.29 9.69 -49.57
C ALA A 962 18.76 9.55 -49.59
N GLN A 963 18.05 9.78 -48.48
CA GLN A 963 16.58 9.62 -48.42
C GLN A 963 15.84 10.58 -49.36
N ARG A 964 16.30 11.83 -49.46
CA ARG A 964 15.73 12.83 -50.36
C ARG A 964 16.02 12.49 -51.82
N GLY A 965 17.24 12.02 -52.13
CA GLY A 965 17.64 11.51 -53.44
C GLY A 965 16.86 10.27 -53.89
N TYR A 966 16.56 9.34 -52.97
CA TYR A 966 15.66 8.21 -53.21
C TYR A 966 14.23 8.68 -53.52
N SER A 967 13.72 9.66 -52.78
CA SER A 967 12.38 10.22 -52.99
C SER A 967 12.24 10.85 -54.39
N LEU A 968 13.23 11.65 -54.80
CA LEU A 968 13.33 12.22 -56.14
C LEU A 968 13.54 11.14 -57.23
N TYR A 969 14.29 10.08 -56.95
CA TYR A 969 14.46 8.94 -57.87
C TYR A 969 13.13 8.24 -58.17
N PHE A 970 12.30 7.98 -57.16
CA PHE A 970 10.98 7.36 -57.37
C PHE A 970 10.02 8.29 -58.12
N LEU A 971 10.03 9.60 -57.83
CA LEU A 971 9.27 10.59 -58.61
C LEU A 971 9.73 10.66 -60.08
N ALA A 972 11.04 10.60 -60.35
CA ALA A 972 11.58 10.52 -61.71
C ALA A 972 11.13 9.23 -62.43
N ARG A 973 11.14 8.09 -61.72
CA ARG A 973 10.66 6.80 -62.23
C ARG A 973 9.20 6.85 -62.67
N THR A 974 8.33 7.42 -61.84
CA THR A 974 6.89 7.54 -62.14
C THR A 974 6.64 8.55 -63.28
N ALA A 975 7.29 9.71 -63.26
CA ALA A 975 7.20 10.68 -64.36
C ALA A 975 7.68 10.09 -65.70
N MET A 976 8.62 9.14 -65.68
CA MET A 976 9.12 8.45 -66.89
C MET A 976 8.11 7.43 -67.44
N GLN A 977 7.24 6.87 -66.59
CA GLN A 977 6.12 6.03 -67.02
C GLN A 977 4.97 6.86 -67.61
N GLU A 978 4.78 8.10 -67.12
CA GLU A 978 3.82 9.08 -67.65
C GLU A 978 4.29 9.81 -68.93
N GLU A 979 5.54 9.60 -69.34
CA GLU A 979 6.25 10.36 -70.39
C GLU A 979 6.36 11.89 -70.14
N ASP A 980 6.27 12.33 -68.86
CA ASP A 980 6.49 13.71 -68.43
C ASP A 980 8.00 14.04 -68.40
N PHE A 981 8.59 14.19 -69.59
CA PHE A 981 10.04 14.39 -69.74
C PHE A 981 10.58 15.66 -69.06
N GLU A 982 9.74 16.65 -68.77
CA GLU A 982 10.17 17.85 -68.02
C GLU A 982 10.40 17.50 -66.55
N ARG A 983 9.44 16.83 -65.90
CA ARG A 983 9.60 16.35 -64.52
C ARG A 983 10.67 15.29 -64.39
N VAL A 984 10.78 14.34 -65.33
CA VAL A 984 11.87 13.35 -65.32
C VAL A 984 13.23 14.04 -65.33
N TYR A 985 13.40 15.08 -66.15
CA TYR A 985 14.66 15.81 -66.21
C TYR A 985 15.02 16.44 -64.86
N LEU A 986 14.08 17.17 -64.26
CA LEU A 986 14.28 17.87 -62.99
C LEU A 986 14.56 16.88 -61.85
N TYR A 987 13.68 15.91 -61.65
CA TYR A 987 13.80 14.93 -60.56
C TYR A 987 15.02 14.04 -60.72
N ALA A 988 15.36 13.58 -61.93
CA ALA A 988 16.55 12.75 -62.14
C ALA A 988 17.86 13.53 -61.97
N GLN A 989 17.90 14.83 -62.34
CA GLN A 989 19.09 15.66 -62.13
C GLN A 989 19.32 15.91 -60.63
N GLU A 990 18.27 16.24 -59.87
CA GLU A 990 18.40 16.50 -58.44
C GLU A 990 18.69 15.20 -57.66
N ALA A 991 17.96 14.11 -57.93
CA ALA A 991 18.25 12.78 -57.37
C ALA A 991 19.71 12.37 -57.60
N LEU A 992 20.21 12.51 -58.83
CA LEU A 992 21.60 12.20 -59.16
C LEU A 992 22.59 13.04 -58.34
N SER A 993 22.33 14.34 -58.19
CA SER A 993 23.23 15.24 -57.43
C SER A 993 23.35 14.84 -55.96
N LEU A 994 22.25 14.41 -55.33
CA LEU A 994 22.23 13.97 -53.93
C LEU A 994 22.84 12.56 -53.78
N LEU A 995 22.45 11.60 -54.62
CA LEU A 995 22.96 10.23 -54.59
C LEU A 995 24.48 10.15 -54.83
N LEU A 996 25.08 11.11 -55.56
CA LEU A 996 26.52 11.20 -55.80
C LEU A 996 27.35 11.67 -54.59
N LEU A 997 26.72 12.23 -53.55
CA LEU A 997 27.36 12.61 -52.29
C LEU A 997 27.71 11.36 -51.48
N ASP A 998 26.70 10.58 -51.10
CA ASP A 998 26.85 9.37 -50.27
C ASP A 998 27.31 8.14 -51.08
N ARG A 999 26.95 8.07 -52.37
CA ARG A 999 27.28 6.98 -53.32
C ARG A 999 26.80 5.57 -52.93
N GLU A 1000 25.89 5.44 -51.97
CA GLU A 1000 25.41 4.15 -51.46
C GLU A 1000 24.67 3.27 -52.50
N ASP A 1001 24.08 3.87 -53.55
CA ASP A 1001 23.32 3.15 -54.57
C ASP A 1001 23.79 3.47 -56.01
N PRO A 1002 24.79 2.72 -56.53
CA PRO A 1002 25.25 2.90 -57.92
C PRO A 1002 24.19 2.52 -58.96
N GLY A 1003 23.18 1.71 -58.60
CA GLY A 1003 22.07 1.35 -59.49
C GLY A 1003 21.17 2.55 -59.79
N LYS A 1004 20.69 3.23 -58.73
CA LYS A 1004 19.87 4.44 -58.86
C LYS A 1004 20.63 5.59 -59.55
N ILE A 1005 21.94 5.71 -59.31
CA ILE A 1005 22.82 6.66 -60.00
C ILE A 1005 22.88 6.37 -61.52
N ARG A 1006 23.13 5.10 -61.90
CA ARG A 1006 23.16 4.62 -63.29
C ARG A 1006 21.82 4.84 -64.01
N ASP A 1007 20.72 4.57 -63.33
CA ASP A 1007 19.36 4.77 -63.83
C ASP A 1007 19.03 6.26 -64.03
N ALA A 1008 19.39 7.14 -63.08
CA ALA A 1008 19.16 8.58 -63.19
C ALA A 1008 19.92 9.18 -64.38
N VAL A 1009 21.21 8.85 -64.54
CA VAL A 1009 22.00 9.26 -65.73
C VAL A 1009 21.40 8.69 -67.01
N THR A 1010 20.87 7.46 -66.97
CA THR A 1010 20.19 6.82 -68.09
C THR A 1010 18.91 7.55 -68.49
N TRP A 1011 18.09 8.01 -67.52
CA TRP A 1011 16.90 8.82 -67.81
C TRP A 1011 17.27 10.21 -68.35
N LEU A 1012 18.25 10.90 -67.75
CA LEU A 1012 18.75 12.19 -68.26
C LEU A 1012 19.23 12.08 -69.71
N THR A 1013 19.99 11.03 -70.03
CA THR A 1013 20.44 10.72 -71.39
C THR A 1013 19.27 10.50 -72.35
N GLN A 1014 18.27 9.73 -71.95
CA GLN A 1014 17.10 9.44 -72.79
C GLN A 1014 16.23 10.69 -73.01
N VAL A 1015 15.97 11.47 -71.95
CA VAL A 1015 15.10 12.66 -71.98
C VAL A 1015 15.72 13.79 -72.78
N THR A 1016 16.99 14.14 -72.54
CA THR A 1016 17.70 15.13 -73.37
C THR A 1016 17.82 14.66 -74.81
N GLY A 1017 18.03 13.36 -75.03
CA GLY A 1017 18.01 12.73 -76.35
C GLY A 1017 16.66 12.78 -77.06
N ARG A 1018 15.53 12.64 -76.35
CA ARG A 1018 14.16 12.75 -76.90
C ARG A 1018 13.78 14.20 -77.20
N THR A 1019 14.07 15.12 -76.27
CA THR A 1019 13.75 16.57 -76.37
C THR A 1019 14.65 17.34 -77.34
N GLY A 1020 15.67 16.70 -77.93
CA GLY A 1020 16.54 17.32 -78.95
C GLY A 1020 17.74 18.08 -78.39
N ARG A 1021 17.96 18.04 -77.07
CA ARG A 1021 19.11 18.60 -76.34
C ARG A 1021 20.37 17.75 -76.54
N LEU A 1022 20.78 17.56 -77.80
CA LEU A 1022 21.77 16.55 -78.22
C LEU A 1022 23.17 16.70 -77.58
N GLN A 1023 23.62 17.92 -77.30
CA GLN A 1023 24.91 18.16 -76.63
C GLN A 1023 24.89 17.65 -75.18
N GLU A 1024 23.79 17.89 -74.46
CA GLU A 1024 23.61 17.44 -73.08
C GLU A 1024 23.35 15.93 -73.02
N ALA A 1025 22.63 15.39 -74.01
CA ALA A 1025 22.46 13.93 -74.17
C ALA A 1025 23.80 13.22 -74.38
N LEU A 1026 24.72 13.82 -75.13
CA LEU A 1026 26.09 13.31 -75.28
C LEU A 1026 26.91 13.42 -73.99
N ALA A 1027 26.76 14.50 -73.22
CA ALA A 1027 27.41 14.63 -71.91
C ALA A 1027 26.94 13.53 -70.95
N TRP A 1028 25.62 13.38 -70.75
CA TRP A 1028 25.07 12.33 -69.88
C TRP A 1028 25.40 10.91 -70.36
N ALA A 1029 25.45 10.67 -71.69
CA ALA A 1029 25.89 9.38 -72.23
C ALA A 1029 27.38 9.07 -71.97
N LEU A 1030 28.23 10.09 -71.83
CA LEU A 1030 29.65 9.94 -71.49
C LEU A 1030 29.88 9.79 -69.98
N GLU A 1031 29.03 10.37 -69.13
CA GLU A 1031 28.99 10.02 -67.71
C GLU A 1031 28.48 8.58 -67.52
N LEU A 1032 27.50 8.14 -68.31
CA LEU A 1032 27.02 6.76 -68.27
C LEU A 1032 28.11 5.75 -68.67
N ASP A 1033 28.96 6.07 -69.66
CA ASP A 1033 30.09 5.23 -70.07
C ASP A 1033 31.24 5.16 -69.04
N GLN A 1034 31.23 6.03 -68.03
CA GLN A 1034 32.13 5.96 -66.87
C GLN A 1034 31.53 5.15 -65.71
N LEU A 1035 30.21 4.99 -65.66
CA LEU A 1035 29.48 4.23 -64.63
C LEU A 1035 29.24 2.76 -65.00
N ILE A 1036 29.24 2.43 -66.31
CA ILE A 1036 28.98 1.09 -66.83
C ILE A 1036 30.30 0.41 -67.21
N ASP A 1037 30.72 -0.60 -66.44
CA ASP A 1037 31.88 -1.43 -66.78
C ASP A 1037 31.63 -2.30 -68.02
N ARG A 1038 32.70 -2.71 -68.71
CA ARG A 1038 32.63 -3.62 -69.89
C ARG A 1038 31.96 -4.95 -69.60
N SER A 1039 31.94 -5.39 -68.35
CA SER A 1039 31.30 -6.64 -67.91
C SER A 1039 29.80 -6.52 -67.62
N ASP A 1040 29.24 -5.30 -67.61
CA ASP A 1040 27.81 -5.05 -67.46
C ASP A 1040 27.04 -5.45 -68.74
N PRO A 1041 25.96 -6.25 -68.65
CA PRO A 1041 25.10 -6.59 -69.78
C PRO A 1041 24.60 -5.38 -70.60
N ASP A 1042 24.40 -4.23 -69.96
CA ASP A 1042 23.93 -3.01 -70.60
C ASP A 1042 25.03 -2.27 -71.39
N TRP A 1043 26.32 -2.60 -71.23
CA TRP A 1043 27.45 -1.89 -71.86
C TRP A 1043 27.36 -1.85 -73.39
N SER A 1044 27.03 -2.98 -74.02
CA SER A 1044 26.88 -3.02 -75.48
C SER A 1044 25.68 -2.19 -75.97
N MET A 1045 24.65 -2.03 -75.14
CA MET A 1045 23.49 -1.18 -75.42
C MET A 1045 23.81 0.32 -75.22
N SER A 1046 24.48 0.68 -74.12
CA SER A 1046 24.85 2.07 -73.82
C SER A 1046 25.82 2.61 -74.88
N ARG A 1047 26.81 1.81 -75.31
CA ARG A 1047 27.71 2.14 -76.41
C ARG A 1047 26.99 2.35 -77.74
N TYR A 1048 26.01 1.50 -78.07
CA TYR A 1048 25.22 1.69 -79.28
C TYR A 1048 24.34 2.96 -79.22
N ARG A 1049 23.76 3.27 -78.06
CA ARG A 1049 23.01 4.53 -77.81
C ARG A 1049 23.91 5.76 -77.92
N LEU A 1050 25.12 5.73 -77.36
CA LEU A 1050 26.12 6.80 -77.48
C LEU A 1050 26.49 7.05 -78.95
N ALA A 1051 26.71 6.00 -79.75
CA ALA A 1051 26.90 6.13 -81.19
C ALA A 1051 25.69 6.78 -81.88
N GLN A 1052 24.45 6.34 -81.59
CA GLN A 1052 23.25 6.97 -82.16
C GLN A 1052 23.14 8.47 -81.82
N LEU A 1053 23.58 8.90 -80.63
CA LEU A 1053 23.64 10.32 -80.27
C LEU A 1053 24.71 11.07 -81.08
N TYR A 1054 25.91 10.52 -81.25
CA TYR A 1054 26.93 11.11 -82.13
C TYR A 1054 26.47 11.22 -83.59
N GLN A 1055 25.72 10.22 -84.09
CA GLN A 1055 25.14 10.25 -85.43
C GLN A 1055 24.14 11.41 -85.59
N ARG A 1056 23.25 11.58 -84.61
CA ARG A 1056 22.25 12.68 -84.58
C ARG A 1056 22.92 14.05 -84.42
N ALA A 1057 24.03 14.12 -83.69
CA ALA A 1057 24.86 15.32 -83.55
C ALA A 1057 25.83 15.56 -84.73
N GLN A 1058 25.76 14.75 -85.80
CA GLN A 1058 26.62 14.81 -86.99
C GLN A 1058 28.14 14.64 -86.72
N ASN A 1059 28.53 14.16 -85.53
CA ASN A 1059 29.92 13.86 -85.21
C ASN A 1059 30.30 12.47 -85.78
N HIS A 1060 30.52 12.43 -87.09
CA HIS A 1060 30.84 11.21 -87.83
C HIS A 1060 32.16 10.53 -87.39
N ALA A 1061 33.10 11.28 -86.79
CA ALA A 1061 34.36 10.72 -86.31
C ALA A 1061 34.15 9.85 -85.07
N GLU A 1062 33.53 10.40 -84.01
CA GLU A 1062 33.28 9.65 -82.78
C GLU A 1062 32.18 8.58 -82.97
N TRP A 1063 31.16 8.85 -83.79
CA TRP A 1063 30.19 7.83 -84.23
C TRP A 1063 30.89 6.60 -84.78
N LYS A 1064 31.84 6.80 -85.71
CA LYS A 1064 32.59 5.72 -86.32
C LYS A 1064 33.49 5.00 -85.30
N ALA A 1065 34.21 5.74 -84.46
CA ALA A 1065 35.11 5.17 -83.46
C ALA A 1065 34.36 4.28 -82.44
N VAL A 1066 33.21 4.74 -81.92
CA VAL A 1066 32.39 3.95 -80.99
C VAL A 1066 31.84 2.68 -81.66
N LEU A 1067 31.37 2.75 -82.91
CA LEU A 1067 30.88 1.57 -83.63
C LEU A 1067 32.02 0.61 -84.03
N GLU A 1068 33.21 1.09 -84.38
CA GLU A 1068 34.37 0.24 -84.68
C GLU A 1068 34.87 -0.48 -83.43
N ASN A 1069 34.89 0.18 -82.27
CA ASN A 1069 35.18 -0.47 -80.99
C ASN A 1069 34.10 -1.50 -80.61
N LEU A 1070 32.81 -1.13 -80.67
CA LEU A 1070 31.70 -2.03 -80.34
C LEU A 1070 31.65 -3.27 -81.26
N LYS A 1071 31.97 -3.12 -82.55
CA LYS A 1071 32.12 -4.23 -83.49
C LYS A 1071 33.30 -5.16 -83.15
N ALA A 1072 34.37 -4.64 -82.57
CA ALA A 1072 35.56 -5.41 -82.22
C ALA A 1072 35.41 -6.14 -80.87
N GLU A 1073 34.72 -5.53 -79.92
CA GLU A 1073 34.54 -6.04 -78.54
C GLU A 1073 33.31 -6.97 -78.44
N ASP A 1074 32.20 -6.66 -79.15
CA ASP A 1074 30.99 -7.51 -79.27
C ASP A 1074 30.74 -8.00 -80.72
N PRO A 1075 31.64 -8.74 -81.37
CA PRO A 1075 31.47 -9.15 -82.77
C PRO A 1075 30.32 -10.13 -83.01
N GLN A 1076 29.74 -10.72 -81.95
CA GLN A 1076 28.71 -11.76 -82.04
C GLN A 1076 27.37 -11.39 -81.42
N GLY A 1077 27.29 -10.42 -80.50
CA GLY A 1077 26.04 -9.94 -79.92
C GLY A 1077 25.23 -9.05 -80.87
N LEU A 1078 24.07 -8.61 -80.40
CA LEU A 1078 23.13 -7.83 -81.20
C LEU A 1078 23.71 -6.48 -81.61
N TYR A 1079 24.37 -5.79 -80.67
CA TYR A 1079 24.77 -4.40 -80.86
C TYR A 1079 26.04 -4.25 -81.69
N GLY A 1080 27.04 -5.14 -81.56
CA GLY A 1080 28.18 -5.13 -82.48
C GLY A 1080 27.84 -5.60 -83.90
N ARG A 1081 26.83 -6.48 -84.10
CA ARG A 1081 26.27 -6.76 -85.44
C ARG A 1081 25.57 -5.53 -86.04
N LEU A 1082 24.77 -4.82 -85.25
CA LEU A 1082 24.14 -3.56 -85.67
C LEU A 1082 25.20 -2.49 -86.01
N ALA A 1083 26.27 -2.39 -85.20
CA ALA A 1083 27.41 -1.52 -85.46
C ALA A 1083 28.11 -1.86 -86.78
N ALA A 1084 28.37 -3.14 -87.05
CA ALA A 1084 28.93 -3.59 -88.31
C ALA A 1084 28.03 -3.25 -89.52
N SER A 1085 26.71 -3.43 -89.38
CA SER A 1085 25.73 -3.08 -90.42
C SER A 1085 25.65 -1.57 -90.66
N ALA A 1086 25.70 -0.74 -89.62
CA ALA A 1086 25.64 0.71 -89.73
C ALA A 1086 26.91 1.29 -90.37
N LEU A 1087 28.09 0.78 -89.98
CA LEU A 1087 29.37 1.10 -90.62
C LEU A 1087 29.36 0.72 -92.11
N GLN A 1088 28.90 -0.50 -92.44
CA GLN A 1088 28.83 -0.96 -93.83
C GLN A 1088 27.85 -0.12 -94.66
N GLY A 1089 26.66 0.19 -94.11
CA GLY A 1089 25.68 1.07 -94.73
C GLY A 1089 26.28 2.44 -95.08
N ARG A 1090 27.01 3.06 -94.15
CA ARG A 1090 27.66 4.34 -94.41
C ARG A 1090 28.77 4.25 -95.46
N THR A 1091 29.57 3.17 -95.49
CA THR A 1091 30.55 3.00 -96.59
C THR A 1091 29.91 2.84 -97.96
N LEU A 1092 28.67 2.33 -98.04
CA LEU A 1092 27.91 2.28 -99.29
C LEU A 1092 27.37 3.68 -99.67
N GLU A 1093 26.80 4.44 -98.72
CA GLU A 1093 26.41 5.85 -98.92
C GLU A 1093 27.59 6.71 -99.41
N ASP A 1094 28.72 6.67 -98.70
CA ASP A 1094 29.96 7.41 -99.01
C ASP A 1094 30.59 6.98 -100.35
N SER A 1095 30.22 5.81 -100.89
CA SER A 1095 30.61 5.36 -102.23
C SER A 1095 29.62 5.80 -103.31
N ALA A 1096 28.32 5.75 -103.04
CA ALA A 1096 27.26 6.18 -103.95
C ALA A 1096 27.27 7.70 -104.17
N GLY A 1097 27.56 8.48 -103.12
CA GLY A 1097 27.77 9.93 -103.17
C GLY A 1097 29.07 10.37 -103.88
N ARG A 1098 29.76 9.46 -104.58
CA ARG A 1098 30.87 9.75 -105.52
C ARG A 1098 30.52 9.42 -106.97
N PHE A 1099 29.32 8.89 -107.23
CA PHE A 1099 28.79 8.59 -108.56
C PHE A 1099 27.67 9.58 -108.99
N PHE A 1100 27.33 10.54 -108.13
CA PHE A 1100 26.51 11.72 -108.39
C PHE A 1100 27.35 12.98 -108.16
#